data_AF-A0A9E9CBY5-F1
#
_entry.id   AF-A0A9E9CBY5-F1
#
_cell.length_a   1.000
_cell.length_b   1.000
_cell.length_c   1.000
_cell.angle_alpha   90.00
_cell.angle_beta   90.00
_cell.angle_gamma   90.00
#
_symmetry.space_group_name_H-M   'P 1'
#
loop_
_entity.id
_entity.type
_entity.pdbx_description
1 polymer ?
#
loop_
_entity_poly.entity_id
_entity_poly.type
_entity_poly.pdbx_seq_one_letter_code
_entity_poly.pdbx_strand_id
1 'polypeptide(L)'
;MKTKFKGQPPVDNNGAADGIIDRIVELSEVRVEQGQRDQHPKQHGCVWAEFTILKHLPKKLKVGVFAAPHTFPAWIRFSNGQAQNDSKGDLVYGMAIKLMGVKGKKVLEGEEQAETQDFVLSTLPAFFVNDAEDYVELLEKRRANNSESMAFAQFLVPSWSPLQWRWREAQILLPAGLKKFFGKPASPLEIPYWSGTPYRLGSQAIKFFVKPAIENHGTQSSKKDSDYLSKAMVNHLTYRSAEFDFYVQLQNEINPNRTPVDDPRIVWKNAETYRVARIRIPAQIFDLPEQREFGENLSFTPWHCLPEHEPLGDINQVRKDTYQHTSKRRHVQRNLLPQEPTPDAFTPQLLDSVMLSDRSVQQYPLTVVVKIRTDRKADLEAILESRIKTINYKSIQERLLWLYWYQKLIKEVDKREEFNPWMILRACYLAFIIIEDNEIRSRFRDSNLTHFSRFVILEDQGTLKGLEPHLYFSTNYDGAFEDYIQELIALMGDKLDKIFECCEGYTVGWALNPARLTRFIRSHSFQPENVFYNAYQFTQSKYGLSVAAIRQNAEIYAILKRLLQYFDSLGFKLSLLDFYSISLPASLPAPSIWSTIIETVKKLVEKRSDSLLGVGSKLLQFLLGINSNRPPDLVKIVELNEQFDLPGFKRNLKTLTALEDKITQNQITVLTPLKTWRLPYGIEVDWFYRIALTIVLFLLKRGAPNGLPKLGTIHLARWVIVDLETQVNKRRRKASYLLFESNYDEAWDAYIDDFVRYTRDGMNVIWGPCVGFPETGADDIEWFKYYIRQHQFPAQMFYSAHPNLSIGQIQRDRKIGERAIQLLNFLQHAEVQRFLTNL
;
A
#
# COMPACT_ATOMS: atom_id res chain seq x y z
N MET A 1 -2.55 55.74 47.12
CA MET A 1 -3.30 55.99 48.38
C MET A 1 -3.54 54.66 49.07
N LYS A 2 -3.34 54.62 50.40
CA LYS A 2 -3.52 53.50 51.34
C LYS A 2 -4.96 52.91 51.21
N THR A 3 -5.23 51.61 51.40
CA THR A 3 -5.41 50.97 52.73
C THR A 3 -5.54 49.42 52.69
N LYS A 4 -4.76 48.77 53.57
CA LYS A 4 -4.97 47.55 54.41
C LYS A 4 -6.09 46.53 54.12
N PHE A 5 -5.70 45.25 54.08
CA PHE A 5 -6.18 44.15 54.96
C PHE A 5 -4.97 43.22 55.25
N LYS A 6 -4.29 43.40 56.40
CA LYS A 6 -4.27 42.53 57.59
C LYS A 6 -4.10 41.03 57.26
N GLY A 7 -2.94 40.51 57.64
CA GLY A 7 -2.56 39.10 57.51
C GLY A 7 -3.44 38.15 58.31
N GLN A 8 -3.74 37.02 57.67
CA GLN A 8 -3.93 35.73 58.33
C GLN A 8 -2.58 35.02 58.37
N PRO A 9 -2.30 34.19 59.40
CA PRO A 9 -1.12 33.31 59.39
C PRO A 9 -1.20 32.38 58.17
N PRO A 10 -0.09 31.82 57.68
CA PRO A 10 -0.16 30.85 56.58
C PRO A 10 -1.03 29.69 57.06
N VAL A 11 -2.24 29.61 56.49
CA VAL A 11 -3.03 28.38 56.54
C VAL A 11 -2.20 27.35 55.79
N ASP A 12 -2.00 26.21 56.44
CA ASP A 12 -1.30 25.05 55.93
C ASP A 12 -2.00 24.58 54.63
N ASN A 13 -1.61 25.17 53.49
CA ASN A 13 -2.22 24.95 52.18
C ASN A 13 -1.86 23.57 51.59
N ASN A 14 -1.00 22.79 52.24
CA ASN A 14 -0.65 21.45 51.76
C ASN A 14 -1.80 20.46 51.99
N GLY A 15 -2.53 20.54 53.11
CA GLY A 15 -3.61 19.59 53.42
C GLY A 15 -4.85 19.68 52.52
N ALA A 16 -5.17 20.87 51.98
CA ALA A 16 -6.32 21.06 51.09
C ALA A 16 -6.01 20.62 49.65
N ALA A 17 -4.79 20.88 49.16
CA ALA A 17 -4.34 20.44 47.85
C ALA A 17 -4.20 18.91 47.79
N ASP A 18 -3.65 18.29 48.84
CA ASP A 18 -3.54 16.84 48.98
C ASP A 18 -4.93 16.18 48.96
N GLY A 19 -5.92 16.76 49.67
CA GLY A 19 -7.30 16.27 49.68
C GLY A 19 -8.01 16.31 48.32
N ILE A 20 -7.72 17.31 47.47
CA ILE A 20 -8.25 17.39 46.09
C ILE A 20 -7.64 16.29 45.22
N ILE A 21 -6.32 16.09 45.31
CA ILE A 21 -5.62 15.05 44.55
C ILE A 21 -6.11 13.66 44.93
N ASP A 22 -6.24 13.38 46.22
CA ASP A 22 -6.78 12.12 46.73
C ASP A 22 -8.20 11.88 46.20
N ARG A 23 -9.02 12.93 46.15
CA ARG A 23 -10.38 12.85 45.60
C ARG A 23 -10.37 12.56 44.10
N ILE A 24 -9.49 13.19 43.31
CA ILE A 24 -9.35 12.91 41.88
C ILE A 24 -8.92 11.47 41.65
N VAL A 25 -7.96 11.00 42.44
CA VAL A 25 -7.49 9.61 42.41
C VAL A 25 -8.64 8.65 42.71
N GLU A 26 -9.37 8.85 43.82
CA GLU A 26 -10.54 8.04 44.20
C GLU A 26 -11.60 7.99 43.09
N LEU A 27 -11.88 9.14 42.45
CA LEU A 27 -12.84 9.22 41.36
C LEU A 27 -12.36 8.53 40.07
N SER A 28 -11.05 8.34 39.92
CA SER A 28 -10.41 7.73 38.74
C SER A 28 -10.14 6.22 38.88
N GLU A 29 -10.58 5.57 39.96
CA GLU A 29 -10.17 4.19 40.30
C GLU A 29 -10.94 3.07 39.58
N VAL A 30 -12.17 3.29 39.12
CA VAL A 30 -13.07 2.20 38.66
C VAL A 30 -12.45 1.32 37.55
N ARG A 31 -11.81 1.92 36.55
CA ARG A 31 -11.11 1.18 35.47
C ARG A 31 -9.70 0.76 35.85
N VAL A 32 -9.07 1.52 36.74
CA VAL A 32 -7.71 1.23 37.23
C VAL A 32 -7.70 -0.06 38.05
N GLU A 33 -8.77 -0.33 38.81
CA GLU A 33 -9.00 -1.61 39.49
C GLU A 33 -9.12 -2.79 38.53
N GLN A 34 -9.52 -2.56 37.28
CA GLN A 34 -9.56 -3.57 36.22
C GLN A 34 -8.24 -3.67 35.44
N GLY A 35 -7.18 -2.99 35.90
CA GLY A 35 -5.89 -2.94 35.21
C GLY A 35 -5.93 -2.15 33.90
N GLN A 36 -6.90 -1.25 33.70
CA GLN A 36 -7.04 -0.39 32.52
C GLN A 36 -6.73 1.07 32.86
N ARG A 37 -6.49 1.91 31.84
CA ARG A 37 -6.40 3.37 32.05
C ARG A 37 -7.79 3.94 32.30
N ASP A 38 -7.92 4.88 33.23
CA ASP A 38 -9.21 5.53 33.48
C ASP A 38 -9.62 6.45 32.32
N GLN A 39 -8.70 7.34 31.95
CA GLN A 39 -8.78 8.18 30.76
C GLN A 39 -7.87 7.62 29.67
N HIS A 40 -8.28 7.80 28.42
CA HIS A 40 -7.61 7.22 27.27
C HIS A 40 -7.46 5.67 27.25
N PRO A 41 -8.47 4.88 27.71
CA PRO A 41 -8.38 3.42 27.81
C PRO A 41 -8.22 2.73 26.47
N LYS A 42 -8.94 3.18 25.43
CA LYS A 42 -8.91 2.50 24.14
C LYS A 42 -7.71 2.97 23.31
N GLN A 43 -6.77 2.07 23.10
CA GLN A 43 -5.63 2.25 22.20
C GLN A 43 -6.05 2.04 20.73
N HIS A 44 -5.63 2.96 19.86
CA HIS A 44 -5.70 2.77 18.40
C HIS A 44 -4.46 2.08 17.86
N GLY A 45 -3.30 2.44 18.40
CA GLY A 45 -2.01 1.84 18.05
C GLY A 45 -0.89 2.42 18.93
N CYS A 46 0.13 1.61 19.17
CA CYS A 46 1.41 2.06 19.73
C CYS A 46 2.48 1.81 18.68
N VAL A 47 3.04 2.86 18.11
CA VAL A 47 3.88 2.81 16.90
C VAL A 47 5.26 3.40 17.14
N TRP A 48 6.27 2.84 16.49
CA TRP A 48 7.62 3.37 16.51
C TRP A 48 7.74 4.56 15.55
N ALA A 49 8.55 5.56 15.89
CA ALA A 49 8.72 6.76 15.10
C ALA A 49 10.12 7.39 15.29
N GLU A 50 10.48 8.27 14.36
CA GLU A 50 11.66 9.14 14.44
C GLU A 50 11.20 10.58 14.72
N PHE A 51 11.78 11.22 15.74
CA PHE A 51 11.54 12.61 16.08
C PHE A 51 12.78 13.45 15.80
N THR A 52 12.77 14.19 14.68
CA THR A 52 13.93 14.92 14.17
C THR A 52 13.83 16.42 14.43
N ILE A 53 14.75 16.96 15.23
CA ILE A 53 14.88 18.40 15.49
C ILE A 53 15.47 19.09 14.25
N LEU A 54 14.86 20.19 13.82
CA LEU A 54 15.31 20.91 12.62
C LEU A 54 16.66 21.60 12.83
N LYS A 55 17.47 21.65 11.76
CA LYS A 55 18.84 22.21 11.81
C LYS A 55 18.90 23.70 12.14
N HIS A 56 17.95 24.47 11.61
CA HIS A 56 17.98 25.93 11.62
C HIS A 56 16.86 26.51 12.50
N LEU A 57 16.96 26.31 13.82
CA LEU A 57 16.06 26.94 14.80
C LEU A 57 16.58 28.31 15.26
N PRO A 58 15.70 29.31 15.49
CA PRO A 58 16.04 30.53 16.21
C PRO A 58 16.73 30.25 17.55
N LYS A 59 17.72 31.08 17.94
CA LYS A 59 18.53 30.88 19.16
C LYS A 59 17.66 30.70 20.42
N LYS A 60 16.56 31.44 20.53
CA LYS A 60 15.62 31.36 21.67
C LYS A 60 14.90 30.02 21.82
N LEU A 61 14.83 29.21 20.75
CA LEU A 61 14.18 27.89 20.79
C LEU A 61 15.15 26.75 21.05
N LYS A 62 16.46 26.99 21.01
CA LYS A 62 17.49 25.96 21.18
C LYS A 62 17.70 25.63 22.67
N VAL A 63 16.69 25.03 23.30
CA VAL A 63 16.69 24.71 24.73
C VAL A 63 16.17 23.28 25.00
N GLY A 64 16.79 22.58 25.95
CA GLY A 64 16.48 21.19 26.31
C GLY A 64 16.54 20.25 25.09
N VAL A 65 15.48 19.48 24.83
CA VAL A 65 15.36 18.61 23.64
C VAL A 65 15.61 19.33 22.32
N PHE A 66 15.36 20.63 22.21
CA PHE A 66 15.55 21.41 20.98
C PHE A 66 16.94 22.05 20.86
N ALA A 67 17.86 21.81 21.82
CA ALA A 67 19.16 22.48 21.88
C ALA A 67 20.04 22.27 20.64
N ALA A 68 20.01 21.07 20.06
CA ALA A 68 20.80 20.71 18.89
C ALA A 68 19.98 19.89 17.88
N PRO A 69 20.34 19.92 16.59
CA PRO A 69 19.73 19.04 15.60
C PRO A 69 20.06 17.60 15.94
N HIS A 70 19.02 16.80 16.15
CA HIS A 70 19.14 15.41 16.58
C HIS A 70 17.88 14.64 16.17
N THR A 71 18.01 13.33 15.98
CA THR A 71 16.87 12.44 15.70
C THR A 71 16.73 11.47 16.85
N PHE A 72 15.68 11.64 17.65
CA PHE A 72 15.35 10.74 18.75
C PHE A 72 14.46 9.61 18.24
N PRO A 73 14.77 8.34 18.53
CA PRO A 73 13.80 7.26 18.45
C PRO A 73 12.62 7.56 19.39
N ALA A 74 11.40 7.20 18.98
CA ALA A 74 10.20 7.50 19.76
C ALA A 74 9.14 6.41 19.68
N TRP A 75 8.37 6.26 20.77
CA TRP A 75 7.12 5.50 20.80
C TRP A 75 5.93 6.44 20.84
N ILE A 76 4.93 6.21 19.98
CA ILE A 76 3.73 7.05 19.90
C ILE A 76 2.49 6.20 20.12
N ARG A 77 1.69 6.55 21.15
CA ARG A 77 0.40 5.92 21.43
C ARG A 77 -0.75 6.83 20.98
N PHE A 78 -1.60 6.31 20.11
CA PHE A 78 -2.87 6.93 19.71
C PHE A 78 -4.03 6.31 20.48
N SER A 79 -5.02 7.11 20.86
CA SER A 79 -6.14 6.65 21.69
C SER A 79 -7.42 7.47 21.56
N ASN A 80 -8.56 6.87 21.93
CA ASN A 80 -9.78 7.59 22.27
C ASN A 80 -9.71 8.08 23.71
N GLY A 81 -10.35 9.20 24.04
CA GLY A 81 -10.49 9.68 25.43
C GLY A 81 -11.31 8.73 26.32
N GLN A 82 -12.25 7.96 25.76
CA GLN A 82 -13.08 6.98 26.47
C GLN A 82 -12.99 5.57 25.90
N ALA A 83 -13.47 4.57 26.66
CA ALA A 83 -13.52 3.15 26.27
C ALA A 83 -14.68 2.87 25.30
N GLN A 84 -14.85 3.72 24.29
CA GLN A 84 -15.99 3.67 23.39
C GLN A 84 -15.62 3.21 21.99
N ASN A 85 -16.63 2.67 21.31
CA ASN A 85 -16.60 2.30 19.92
C ASN A 85 -16.34 3.55 19.04
N ASP A 86 -15.40 3.44 18.09
CA ASP A 86 -14.98 4.57 17.26
C ASP A 86 -16.13 5.15 16.43
N SER A 87 -17.09 4.30 16.01
CA SER A 87 -18.27 4.71 15.24
C SER A 87 -19.18 5.68 16.00
N LYS A 88 -19.11 5.74 17.34
CA LYS A 88 -19.84 6.72 18.15
C LYS A 88 -19.16 8.10 18.15
N GLY A 89 -17.87 8.16 17.83
CA GLY A 89 -17.05 9.38 17.88
C GLY A 89 -16.70 9.78 19.31
N ASP A 90 -15.54 10.40 19.52
CA ASP A 90 -15.09 10.90 20.83
C ASP A 90 -15.02 12.42 20.88
N LEU A 91 -15.14 12.97 22.09
CA LEU A 91 -14.88 14.36 22.37
C LEU A 91 -13.39 14.67 22.19
N VAL A 92 -12.53 13.72 22.57
CA VAL A 92 -11.07 13.87 22.59
C VAL A 92 -10.39 12.62 22.05
N TYR A 93 -9.39 12.80 21.20
CA TYR A 93 -8.43 11.77 20.81
C TYR A 93 -7.04 12.15 21.33
N GLY A 94 -6.25 11.17 21.74
CA GLY A 94 -4.92 11.37 22.32
C GLY A 94 -3.78 10.95 21.39
N MET A 95 -2.67 11.67 21.45
CA MET A 95 -1.37 11.31 20.88
C MET A 95 -0.32 11.53 21.97
N ALA A 96 0.21 10.45 22.53
CA ALA A 96 1.29 10.50 23.51
C ALA A 96 2.59 10.05 22.85
N ILE A 97 3.63 10.87 22.90
CA ILE A 97 4.94 10.64 22.29
C ILE A 97 5.95 10.46 23.41
N LYS A 98 6.72 9.38 23.39
CA LYS A 98 7.84 9.13 24.31
C LYS A 98 9.13 9.08 23.50
N LEU A 99 9.98 10.09 23.66
CA LEU A 99 11.32 10.12 23.07
C LEU A 99 12.26 9.25 23.90
N MET A 100 13.19 8.56 23.25
CA MET A 100 14.21 7.73 23.88
C MET A 100 15.62 8.32 23.65
N GLY A 101 16.54 8.09 24.59
CA GLY A 101 17.91 8.62 24.54
C GLY A 101 18.04 10.09 24.93
N VAL A 102 17.03 10.67 25.59
CA VAL A 102 17.04 12.04 26.11
C VAL A 102 17.82 12.06 27.42
N LYS A 103 19.11 12.40 27.36
CA LYS A 103 19.99 12.50 28.54
C LYS A 103 19.67 13.71 29.41
N GLY A 104 19.98 13.61 30.70
CA GLY A 104 19.83 14.70 31.68
C GLY A 104 18.78 14.38 32.76
N LYS A 105 18.93 14.99 33.93
CA LYS A 105 18.08 14.73 35.10
C LYS A 105 16.62 15.09 34.80
N LYS A 106 15.68 14.15 34.93
CA LYS A 106 14.24 14.42 34.77
C LYS A 106 13.64 15.09 36.00
N VAL A 107 12.52 15.81 35.80
CA VAL A 107 11.77 16.45 36.92
C VAL A 107 10.87 15.48 37.67
N LEU A 108 10.60 14.29 37.11
CA LEU A 108 9.78 13.27 37.76
C LEU A 108 10.56 12.54 38.86
N GLU A 109 10.03 12.58 40.08
CA GLU A 109 10.61 11.89 41.23
C GLU A 109 10.58 10.36 41.05
N GLY A 110 11.71 9.70 41.34
CA GLY A 110 11.90 8.27 41.16
C GLY A 110 12.30 7.83 39.74
N GLU A 111 12.25 8.75 38.77
CA GLU A 111 12.67 8.52 37.38
C GLU A 111 13.70 9.57 36.92
N GLU A 112 14.44 10.17 37.85
CA GLU A 112 15.35 11.29 37.56
C GLU A 112 16.47 10.89 36.59
N GLN A 113 16.86 9.62 36.57
CA GLN A 113 17.90 9.07 35.70
C GLN A 113 17.34 8.41 34.43
N ALA A 114 16.03 8.43 34.21
CA ALA A 114 15.45 7.90 32.99
C ALA A 114 15.95 8.69 31.77
N GLU A 115 16.21 7.97 30.68
CA GLU A 115 16.67 8.56 29.41
C GLU A 115 15.53 8.78 28.42
N THR A 116 14.28 8.93 28.90
CA THR A 116 13.09 9.14 28.06
C THR A 116 12.46 10.50 28.30
N GLN A 117 11.68 11.03 27.36
CA GLN A 117 10.89 12.26 27.58
C GLN A 117 9.54 12.18 26.89
N ASP A 118 8.50 12.57 27.61
CA ASP A 118 7.12 12.47 27.14
C ASP A 118 6.55 13.81 26.68
N PHE A 119 5.84 13.79 25.56
CA PHE A 119 4.91 14.82 25.13
C PHE A 119 3.51 14.22 25.04
N VAL A 120 2.59 14.70 25.88
CA VAL A 120 1.20 14.19 25.95
C VAL A 120 0.26 15.20 25.32
N LEU A 121 -0.32 14.84 24.17
CA LEU A 121 -1.18 15.71 23.38
C LEU A 121 -2.60 15.15 23.23
N SER A 122 -3.54 16.05 22.94
CA SER A 122 -4.94 15.72 22.67
C SER A 122 -5.49 16.57 21.53
N THR A 123 -6.65 16.22 20.97
CA THR A 123 -7.28 17.01 19.90
C THR A 123 -7.88 18.34 20.35
N LEU A 124 -7.81 18.70 21.64
CA LEU A 124 -8.31 19.97 22.16
C LEU A 124 -7.20 21.03 22.20
N PRO A 125 -7.38 22.21 21.56
CA PRO A 125 -6.36 23.25 21.50
C PRO A 125 -6.16 24.02 22.83
N ALA A 126 -7.06 23.83 23.79
CA ALA A 126 -7.00 24.36 25.14
C ALA A 126 -7.63 23.35 26.11
N PHE A 127 -7.26 23.43 27.39
CA PHE A 127 -7.84 22.57 28.41
C PHE A 127 -9.28 23.02 28.75
N PHE A 128 -10.15 22.09 29.13
CA PHE A 128 -11.59 22.36 29.23
C PHE A 128 -12.10 22.67 30.64
N VAL A 129 -11.20 22.76 31.63
CA VAL A 129 -11.47 23.20 33.01
C VAL A 129 -10.43 24.25 33.44
N ASN A 130 -10.79 25.07 34.42
CA ASN A 130 -9.94 26.16 34.91
C ASN A 130 -8.81 25.66 35.81
N ASP A 131 -9.18 24.89 36.84
CA ASP A 131 -8.34 24.50 37.97
C ASP A 131 -8.70 23.08 38.46
N ALA A 132 -8.03 22.66 39.53
CA ALA A 132 -8.20 21.33 40.12
C ALA A 132 -9.62 21.07 40.65
N GLU A 133 -10.25 22.08 41.26
CA GLU A 133 -11.59 21.98 41.85
C GLU A 133 -12.64 21.78 40.76
N ASP A 134 -12.55 22.57 39.67
CA ASP A 134 -13.40 22.39 38.49
C ASP A 134 -13.25 20.99 37.88
N TYR A 135 -12.04 20.42 37.93
CA TYR A 135 -11.80 19.07 37.45
C TYR A 135 -12.47 18.01 38.32
N VAL A 136 -12.38 18.13 39.65
CA VAL A 136 -13.12 17.27 40.60
C VAL A 136 -14.60 17.35 40.35
N GLU A 137 -15.17 18.55 40.26
CA GLU A 137 -16.61 18.73 40.04
C GLU A 137 -17.07 18.04 38.76
N LEU A 138 -16.29 18.14 37.67
CA LEU A 138 -16.61 17.47 36.42
C LEU A 138 -16.55 15.93 36.55
N LEU A 139 -15.56 15.40 37.26
CA LEU A 139 -15.45 13.96 37.53
C LEU A 139 -16.62 13.45 38.40
N GLU A 140 -17.01 14.21 39.43
CA GLU A 140 -18.17 13.89 40.26
C GLU A 140 -19.47 13.88 39.45
N LYS A 141 -19.67 14.90 38.59
CA LYS A 141 -20.80 14.93 37.66
C LYS A 141 -20.78 13.75 36.69
N ARG A 142 -19.60 13.33 36.20
CA ARG A 142 -19.48 12.12 35.37
C ARG A 142 -19.81 10.84 36.12
N ARG A 143 -19.42 10.72 37.40
CA ARG A 143 -19.72 9.55 38.24
C ARG A 143 -21.21 9.49 38.61
N ALA A 144 -21.84 10.64 38.83
CA ALA A 144 -23.25 10.74 39.21
C ALA A 144 -24.24 10.53 38.04
N ASN A 145 -23.78 10.62 36.79
CA ASN A 145 -24.65 10.54 35.62
C ASN A 145 -24.29 9.36 34.70
N ASN A 146 -25.31 8.60 34.28
CA ASN A 146 -25.15 7.55 33.27
C ASN A 146 -24.92 8.08 31.84
N SER A 147 -25.02 9.40 31.64
CA SER A 147 -24.84 10.07 30.35
C SER A 147 -23.80 11.18 30.46
N GLU A 148 -22.74 11.05 29.66
CA GLU A 148 -21.66 12.04 29.57
C GLU A 148 -22.16 13.41 29.12
N SER A 149 -23.13 13.46 28.19
CA SER A 149 -23.70 14.73 27.74
C SER A 149 -24.49 15.43 28.84
N MET A 150 -25.12 14.67 29.75
CA MET A 150 -25.80 15.23 30.92
C MET A 150 -24.81 15.76 31.95
N ALA A 151 -23.72 15.03 32.21
CA ALA A 151 -22.64 15.51 33.09
C ALA A 151 -22.05 16.83 32.58
N PHE A 152 -21.77 16.93 31.27
CA PHE A 152 -21.29 18.17 30.66
C PHE A 152 -22.34 19.28 30.68
N ALA A 153 -23.61 18.99 30.42
CA ALA A 153 -24.66 20.00 30.48
C ALA A 153 -24.80 20.57 31.90
N GLN A 154 -24.79 19.73 32.93
CA GLN A 154 -24.81 20.14 34.34
C GLN A 154 -23.54 20.91 34.74
N PHE A 155 -22.39 20.57 34.16
CA PHE A 155 -21.14 21.29 34.37
C PHE A 155 -21.19 22.69 33.76
N LEU A 156 -21.66 22.81 32.51
CA LEU A 156 -21.75 24.08 31.80
C LEU A 156 -22.85 25.01 32.35
N VAL A 157 -23.93 24.42 32.84
CA VAL A 157 -25.13 25.11 33.36
C VAL A 157 -25.38 24.63 34.80
N PRO A 158 -24.57 25.08 35.78
CA PRO A 158 -24.70 24.64 37.17
C PRO A 158 -25.96 25.20 37.84
N SER A 159 -26.55 26.27 37.30
CA SER A 159 -27.82 26.82 37.78
C SER A 159 -28.63 27.51 36.67
N TRP A 160 -29.87 27.87 37.00
CA TRP A 160 -30.77 28.63 36.13
C TRP A 160 -30.29 30.07 35.84
N SER A 161 -29.30 30.59 36.59
CA SER A 161 -28.77 31.94 36.39
C SER A 161 -27.69 31.95 35.30
N PRO A 162 -27.88 32.69 34.19
CA PRO A 162 -26.87 32.76 33.10
C PRO A 162 -25.52 33.34 33.51
N LEU A 163 -25.47 34.07 34.64
CA LEU A 163 -24.23 34.61 35.21
C LEU A 163 -23.33 33.53 35.81
N GLN A 164 -23.90 32.37 36.19
CA GLN A 164 -23.15 31.22 36.72
C GLN A 164 -22.80 30.20 35.63
N TRP A 165 -23.17 30.46 34.37
CA TRP A 165 -22.87 29.54 33.27
C TRP A 165 -21.39 29.61 32.91
N ARG A 166 -20.81 28.45 32.63
CA ARG A 166 -19.39 28.27 32.31
C ARG A 166 -19.12 28.53 30.83
N TRP A 167 -19.25 29.79 30.43
CA TRP A 167 -19.20 30.19 29.02
C TRP A 167 -17.83 29.93 28.34
N ARG A 168 -16.72 30.01 29.08
CA ARG A 168 -15.37 29.76 28.52
C ARG A 168 -15.19 28.28 28.20
N GLU A 169 -15.61 27.42 29.10
CA GLU A 169 -15.64 25.97 28.98
C GLU A 169 -16.56 25.57 27.82
N ALA A 170 -17.73 26.21 27.71
CA ALA A 170 -18.67 25.99 26.62
C ALA A 170 -18.06 26.31 25.24
N GLN A 171 -17.22 27.35 25.13
CA GLN A 171 -16.52 27.69 23.87
C GLN A 171 -15.53 26.60 23.41
N ILE A 172 -15.09 25.71 24.31
CA ILE A 172 -14.18 24.61 24.02
C ILE A 172 -14.97 23.31 23.79
N LEU A 173 -15.90 23.01 24.71
CA LEU A 173 -16.64 21.75 24.74
C LEU A 173 -17.74 21.67 23.68
N LEU A 174 -18.43 22.76 23.34
CA LEU A 174 -19.49 22.73 22.33
C LEU A 174 -18.95 22.42 20.92
N PRO A 175 -17.86 23.06 20.42
CA PRO A 175 -17.28 22.68 19.14
C PRO A 175 -16.73 21.25 19.12
N ALA A 176 -16.14 20.78 20.22
CA ALA A 176 -15.68 19.40 20.36
C ALA A 176 -16.87 18.41 20.30
N GLY A 177 -17.98 18.72 20.97
CA GLY A 177 -19.22 17.96 20.89
C GLY A 177 -19.80 17.91 19.48
N LEU A 178 -19.82 19.03 18.75
CA LEU A 178 -20.25 19.06 17.35
C LEU A 178 -19.36 18.18 16.46
N LYS A 179 -18.04 18.21 16.64
CA LYS A 179 -17.10 17.35 15.92
C LYS A 179 -17.30 15.87 16.24
N LYS A 180 -17.59 15.51 17.50
CA LYS A 180 -17.93 14.14 17.92
C LYS A 180 -19.07 13.56 17.08
N PHE A 181 -20.10 14.36 16.77
CA PHE A 181 -21.26 13.91 15.99
C PHE A 181 -21.08 14.02 14.47
N PHE A 182 -20.64 15.17 13.97
CA PHE A 182 -20.64 15.49 12.53
C PHE A 182 -19.27 15.42 11.84
N GLY A 183 -18.17 15.40 12.62
CA GLY A 183 -16.81 15.60 12.12
C GLY A 183 -15.82 14.50 12.52
N LYS A 184 -16.28 13.24 12.62
CA LYS A 184 -15.44 12.12 13.05
C LYS A 184 -14.24 11.93 12.10
N PRO A 185 -13.01 11.84 12.64
CA PRO A 185 -11.80 11.68 11.83
C PRO A 185 -11.88 10.42 10.96
N ALA A 186 -11.23 10.44 9.79
CA ALA A 186 -11.08 9.23 8.97
C ALA A 186 -9.97 8.31 9.53
N SER A 187 -8.91 8.93 10.05
CA SER A 187 -7.76 8.26 10.66
C SER A 187 -7.17 9.17 11.75
N PRO A 188 -6.60 8.62 12.84
CA PRO A 188 -5.76 9.37 13.78
C PRO A 188 -4.55 10.03 13.10
N LEU A 189 -4.08 9.49 11.97
CA LEU A 189 -2.93 10.02 11.23
C LEU A 189 -3.21 11.31 10.46
N GLU A 190 -4.49 11.71 10.37
CA GLU A 190 -4.95 12.82 9.53
C GLU A 190 -5.43 14.02 10.35
N ILE A 191 -5.26 14.01 11.68
CA ILE A 191 -5.73 15.10 12.56
C ILE A 191 -4.60 15.72 13.38
N PRO A 192 -4.72 17.01 13.72
CA PRO A 192 -3.80 17.71 14.62
C PRO A 192 -4.01 17.38 16.11
N TYR A 193 -2.95 17.52 16.90
CA TYR A 193 -2.93 17.31 18.35
C TYR A 193 -2.21 18.47 19.07
N TRP A 194 -2.65 18.84 20.26
CA TRP A 194 -2.16 19.98 21.05
C TRP A 194 -1.82 19.58 22.48
N SER A 195 -0.87 20.28 23.08
CA SER A 195 -0.52 20.12 24.50
C SER A 195 -1.67 20.50 25.43
N GLY A 196 -2.55 21.41 25.00
CA GLY A 196 -3.68 21.94 25.78
C GLY A 196 -3.26 22.90 26.88
N THR A 197 -2.22 22.56 27.63
CA THR A 197 -1.63 23.34 28.73
C THR A 197 -0.25 23.91 28.38
N PRO A 198 0.25 24.91 29.14
CA PRO A 198 1.57 25.53 28.96
C PRO A 198 2.72 24.73 29.60
N TYR A 199 3.92 24.91 29.06
CA TYR A 199 5.17 24.26 29.47
C TYR A 199 6.31 25.28 29.45
N ARG A 200 7.38 25.01 30.18
CA ARG A 200 8.61 25.79 30.16
C ARG A 200 9.38 25.52 28.86
N LEU A 201 10.11 26.52 28.40
CA LEU A 201 11.18 26.42 27.41
C LEU A 201 12.31 27.38 27.86
N GLY A 202 13.16 26.90 28.76
CA GLY A 202 14.16 27.75 29.41
C GLY A 202 13.50 28.85 30.26
N SER A 203 13.63 30.12 29.85
CA SER A 203 13.02 31.26 30.54
C SER A 203 11.63 31.64 30.01
N GLN A 204 11.14 30.99 28.96
CA GLN A 204 9.88 31.33 28.30
C GLN A 204 8.81 30.26 28.53
N ALA A 205 7.53 30.64 28.56
CA ALA A 205 6.42 29.69 28.52
C ALA A 205 5.99 29.40 27.08
N ILE A 206 5.63 28.15 26.82
CA ILE A 206 5.22 27.67 25.50
C ILE A 206 3.96 26.80 25.56
N LYS A 207 3.21 26.74 24.46
CA LYS A 207 2.34 25.61 24.12
C LYS A 207 2.89 24.92 22.88
N PHE A 208 2.59 23.64 22.68
CA PHE A 208 3.03 22.93 21.47
C PHE A 208 1.90 22.15 20.83
N PHE A 209 2.03 21.89 19.53
CA PHE A 209 1.05 21.11 18.77
C PHE A 209 1.72 20.41 17.60
N VAL A 210 1.06 19.38 17.09
CA VAL A 210 1.51 18.52 16.01
C VAL A 210 0.49 18.59 14.88
N LYS A 211 0.94 18.82 13.65
CA LYS A 211 0.11 18.85 12.44
C LYS A 211 0.46 17.69 11.51
N PRO A 212 -0.53 16.95 10.99
CA PRO A 212 -0.29 15.90 10.01
C PRO A 212 0.16 16.50 8.68
N ALA A 213 1.01 15.76 7.97
CA ALA A 213 1.33 16.03 6.57
C ALA A 213 0.11 15.75 5.68
N ILE A 214 0.00 16.45 4.54
CA ILE A 214 -1.12 16.28 3.58
C ILE A 214 -1.06 14.86 2.97
N GLU A 215 0.12 14.28 2.90
CA GLU A 215 0.40 12.97 2.33
C GLU A 215 -0.10 11.81 3.22
N ASN A 216 -0.53 12.08 4.45
CA ASN A 216 -1.09 11.06 5.35
C ASN A 216 -2.49 10.56 4.92
N HIS A 217 -3.10 11.16 3.88
CA HIS A 217 -4.38 10.70 3.33
C HIS A 217 -4.19 9.41 2.51
N GLY A 218 -4.97 8.35 2.77
CA GLY A 218 -4.75 7.13 1.97
C GLY A 218 -5.71 5.94 2.10
N THR A 219 -6.38 5.73 3.24
CA THR A 219 -7.12 4.48 3.45
C THR A 219 -8.35 4.69 4.33
N GLN A 220 -9.54 4.69 3.72
CA GLN A 220 -10.80 4.78 4.46
C GLN A 220 -11.26 3.38 4.88
N SER A 221 -11.32 3.12 6.18
CA SER A 221 -12.10 2.03 6.76
C SER A 221 -13.57 2.47 6.89
N SER A 222 -14.48 1.50 6.92
CA SER A 222 -15.90 1.80 7.15
C SER A 222 -16.08 2.44 8.53
N LYS A 223 -16.54 3.71 8.59
CA LYS A 223 -16.81 4.45 9.84
C LYS A 223 -17.90 3.81 10.73
N LYS A 224 -18.52 2.70 10.30
CA LYS A 224 -19.47 1.90 11.07
C LYS A 224 -18.78 0.82 11.93
N ASP A 225 -17.51 0.52 11.69
CA ASP A 225 -16.75 -0.48 12.43
C ASP A 225 -16.37 0.01 13.84
N SER A 226 -16.30 -0.89 14.82
CA SER A 226 -15.99 -0.54 16.19
C SER A 226 -14.60 0.03 16.40
N ASP A 227 -13.68 -0.40 15.55
CA ASP A 227 -12.23 -0.14 15.65
C ASP A 227 -11.71 0.45 14.33
N TYR A 228 -12.56 1.21 13.63
CA TYR A 228 -12.23 1.73 12.31
C TYR A 228 -11.01 2.64 12.35
N LEU A 229 -10.74 3.36 13.45
CA LEU A 229 -9.57 4.24 13.56
C LEU A 229 -8.27 3.44 13.68
N SER A 230 -8.26 2.37 14.48
CA SER A 230 -7.14 1.43 14.55
C SER A 230 -6.91 0.76 13.20
N LYS A 231 -7.98 0.28 12.54
CA LYS A 231 -7.90 -0.34 11.21
C LYS A 231 -7.43 0.63 10.13
N ALA A 232 -7.82 1.89 10.20
CA ALA A 232 -7.33 2.93 9.28
C ALA A 232 -5.81 3.13 9.44
N MET A 233 -5.30 3.16 10.67
CA MET A 233 -3.86 3.20 10.93
C MET A 233 -3.15 1.95 10.43
N VAL A 234 -3.68 0.75 10.66
CA VAL A 234 -3.10 -0.51 10.16
C VAL A 234 -3.03 -0.50 8.64
N ASN A 235 -4.14 -0.17 7.96
CA ASN A 235 -4.20 -0.11 6.51
C ASN A 235 -3.21 0.90 5.91
N HIS A 236 -2.93 2.00 6.62
CA HIS A 236 -1.96 3.00 6.20
C HIS A 236 -0.52 2.54 6.48
N LEU A 237 -0.20 2.30 7.75
CA LEU A 237 1.16 2.08 8.23
C LEU A 237 1.72 0.71 7.85
N THR A 238 0.90 -0.27 7.49
CA THR A 238 1.43 -1.54 6.95
C THR A 238 2.23 -1.33 5.67
N TYR A 239 1.90 -0.29 4.88
CA TYR A 239 2.48 -0.10 3.55
C TYR A 239 3.21 1.24 3.38
N ARG A 240 2.82 2.29 4.13
CA ARG A 240 3.32 3.65 3.93
C ARG A 240 3.70 4.30 5.26
N SER A 241 4.66 5.21 5.22
CA SER A 241 4.95 6.08 6.36
C SER A 241 3.86 7.14 6.56
N ALA A 242 3.79 7.70 7.76
CA ALA A 242 3.05 8.92 8.07
C ALA A 242 4.00 9.98 8.63
N GLU A 243 3.78 11.25 8.28
CA GLU A 243 4.58 12.37 8.74
C GLU A 243 3.75 13.40 9.52
N PHE A 244 4.38 14.02 10.51
CA PHE A 244 3.84 15.17 11.21
C PHE A 244 4.91 16.23 11.43
N ASP A 245 4.49 17.49 11.46
CA ASP A 245 5.33 18.61 11.86
C ASP A 245 4.98 19.03 13.30
N PHE A 246 6.00 19.15 14.16
CA PHE A 246 5.88 19.57 15.55
C PHE A 246 6.17 21.07 15.68
N TYR A 247 5.22 21.81 16.25
CA TYR A 247 5.24 23.26 16.40
C TYR A 247 5.25 23.68 17.86
N VAL A 248 5.92 24.79 18.13
CA VAL A 248 5.96 25.49 19.42
C VAL A 248 5.37 26.88 19.25
N GLN A 249 4.50 27.28 20.17
CA GLN A 249 3.91 28.60 20.29
C GLN A 249 4.50 29.30 21.51
N LEU A 250 5.06 30.49 21.33
CA LEU A 250 5.66 31.27 22.41
C LEU A 250 4.63 32.14 23.12
N GLN A 251 4.80 32.29 24.44
CA GLN A 251 4.05 33.26 25.22
C GLN A 251 4.33 34.69 24.71
N ASN A 252 3.28 35.49 24.58
CA ASN A 252 3.38 36.89 24.22
C ASN A 252 3.84 37.71 25.44
N GLU A 253 5.08 38.17 25.41
CA GLU A 253 5.68 38.97 26.49
C GLU A 253 5.02 40.34 26.67
N ILE A 254 4.49 40.93 25.59
CA ILE A 254 3.84 42.26 25.63
C ILE A 254 2.44 42.14 26.23
N ASN A 255 1.72 41.05 25.94
CA ASN A 255 0.35 40.82 26.42
C ASN A 255 0.18 39.40 26.98
N PRO A 256 0.75 39.09 28.16
CA PRO A 256 0.67 37.75 28.76
C PRO A 256 -0.76 37.26 28.96
N ASN A 257 -1.72 38.16 29.19
CA ASN A 257 -3.14 37.83 29.33
C ASN A 257 -3.77 37.20 28.08
N ARG A 258 -3.16 37.36 26.89
CA ARG A 258 -3.60 36.68 25.66
C ARG A 258 -3.02 35.27 25.51
N THR A 259 -1.95 34.99 26.26
CA THR A 259 -1.24 33.72 26.31
C THR A 259 -0.95 33.34 27.77
N PRO A 260 -1.99 33.20 28.61
CA PRO A 260 -1.78 33.02 30.05
C PRO A 260 -1.21 31.64 30.34
N VAL A 261 -0.43 31.56 31.42
CA VAL A 261 0.04 30.30 32.00
C VAL A 261 -1.04 29.69 32.89
N ASP A 262 -1.69 30.51 33.71
CA ASP A 262 -2.58 30.06 34.78
C ASP A 262 -4.03 29.80 34.32
N ASP A 263 -4.41 30.23 33.10
CA ASP A 263 -5.72 29.90 32.50
C ASP A 263 -5.54 29.00 31.27
N PRO A 264 -5.57 27.67 31.45
CA PRO A 264 -5.29 26.73 30.37
C PRO A 264 -6.43 26.65 29.33
N ARG A 265 -7.59 27.26 29.61
CA ARG A 265 -8.75 27.35 28.70
C ARG A 265 -8.52 28.33 27.56
N ILE A 266 -7.54 29.24 27.67
CA ILE A 266 -7.25 30.19 26.61
C ILE A 266 -6.44 29.52 25.49
N VAL A 267 -7.02 29.53 24.27
CA VAL A 267 -6.31 29.21 23.04
C VAL A 267 -5.40 30.39 22.67
N TRP A 268 -4.10 30.13 22.53
CA TRP A 268 -3.08 31.12 22.19
C TRP A 268 -3.15 31.51 20.70
N LYS A 269 -4.19 32.26 20.34
CA LYS A 269 -4.41 32.75 18.96
C LYS A 269 -3.36 33.79 18.59
N ASN A 270 -2.81 33.68 17.37
CA ASN A 270 -1.77 34.58 16.84
C ASN A 270 -0.48 34.63 17.67
N ALA A 271 -0.23 33.62 18.51
CA ALA A 271 1.06 33.47 19.17
C ALA A 271 2.17 33.19 18.14
N GLU A 272 3.36 33.72 18.41
CA GLU A 272 4.54 33.48 17.58
C GLU A 272 4.83 31.98 17.53
N THR A 273 4.74 31.38 16.34
CA THR A 273 4.70 29.93 16.16
C THR A 273 5.82 29.45 15.27
N TYR A 274 6.53 28.41 15.68
CA TYR A 274 7.69 27.86 14.99
C TYR A 274 7.58 26.37 14.82
N ARG A 275 7.89 25.87 13.63
CA ARG A 275 8.13 24.43 13.43
C ARG A 275 9.51 24.10 14.02
N VAL A 276 9.56 23.20 14.98
CA VAL A 276 10.81 22.85 15.69
C VAL A 276 11.31 21.45 15.38
N ALA A 277 10.42 20.52 15.03
CA ALA A 277 10.78 19.15 14.69
C ALA A 277 9.82 18.55 13.64
N ARG A 278 10.25 17.43 13.06
CA ARG A 278 9.45 16.55 12.21
C ARG A 278 9.37 15.17 12.86
N ILE A 279 8.18 14.60 12.87
CA ILE A 279 7.92 13.23 13.29
C ILE A 279 7.69 12.39 12.04
N ARG A 280 8.44 11.30 11.90
CA ARG A 280 8.23 10.31 10.85
C ARG A 280 7.87 8.97 11.50
N ILE A 281 6.69 8.47 11.19
CA ILE A 281 6.24 7.12 11.57
C ILE A 281 6.48 6.25 10.34
N PRO A 282 7.54 5.40 10.31
CA PRO A 282 7.79 4.53 9.15
C PRO A 282 6.67 3.50 8.98
N ALA A 283 6.62 2.90 7.79
CA ALA A 283 5.76 1.76 7.54
C ALA A 283 6.15 0.60 8.48
N GLN A 284 5.18 0.03 9.18
CA GLN A 284 5.36 -1.01 10.19
C GLN A 284 4.05 -1.78 10.41
N ILE A 285 4.18 -3.03 10.84
CA ILE A 285 3.08 -3.82 11.41
C ILE A 285 3.10 -3.58 12.91
N PHE A 286 2.02 -3.03 13.46
CA PHE A 286 1.96 -2.67 14.88
C PHE A 286 0.73 -3.26 15.60
N ASP A 287 -0.13 -3.98 14.90
CA ASP A 287 -1.36 -4.55 15.44
C ASP A 287 -1.16 -5.94 16.06
N LEU A 288 0.09 -6.32 16.31
CA LEU A 288 0.48 -7.54 17.03
C LEU A 288 0.00 -7.46 18.50
N PRO A 289 -0.54 -8.56 19.07
CA PRO A 289 -0.97 -8.59 20.48
C PRO A 289 0.11 -8.10 21.45
N GLU A 290 1.37 -8.45 21.23
CA GLU A 290 2.51 -8.11 22.07
C GLU A 290 2.82 -6.61 22.03
N GLN A 291 2.79 -5.99 20.83
CA GLN A 291 2.99 -4.55 20.69
C GLN A 291 1.79 -3.76 21.25
N ARG A 292 0.58 -4.32 21.16
CA ARG A 292 -0.59 -3.75 21.84
C ARG A 292 -0.44 -3.80 23.34
N GLU A 293 0.00 -4.94 23.88
CA GLU A 293 0.24 -5.14 25.31
C GLU A 293 1.39 -4.26 25.82
N PHE A 294 2.47 -4.14 25.05
CA PHE A 294 3.56 -3.21 25.31
C PHE A 294 3.06 -1.76 25.39
N GLY A 295 2.28 -1.32 24.40
CA GLY A 295 1.65 0.00 24.42
C GLY A 295 0.66 0.18 25.58
N GLU A 296 -0.05 -0.88 25.95
CA GLU A 296 -0.93 -0.88 27.12
C GLU A 296 -0.14 -0.82 28.42
N ASN A 297 1.08 -1.37 28.48
CA ASN A 297 1.97 -1.29 29.64
C ASN A 297 2.59 0.11 29.77
N LEU A 298 3.06 0.73 28.68
CA LEU A 298 3.76 2.02 28.70
C LEU A 298 3.07 3.13 29.51
N SER A 299 3.85 3.88 30.28
CA SER A 299 3.38 5.07 30.98
C SER A 299 3.77 6.33 30.23
N PHE A 300 2.86 7.28 30.13
CA PHE A 300 3.13 8.60 29.55
C PHE A 300 2.70 9.67 30.54
N THR A 301 3.59 10.57 30.96
CA THR A 301 3.25 11.68 31.86
C THR A 301 3.94 12.97 31.44
N PRO A 302 3.26 14.13 31.41
CA PRO A 302 3.89 15.42 31.10
C PRO A 302 5.13 15.75 31.93
N TRP A 303 5.20 15.20 33.14
CA TRP A 303 6.27 15.43 34.10
C TRP A 303 7.50 14.56 33.84
N HIS A 304 7.41 13.57 32.94
CA HIS A 304 8.59 12.85 32.48
C HIS A 304 9.31 13.69 31.43
N CYS A 305 10.00 14.74 31.86
CA CYS A 305 10.70 15.67 30.99
C CYS A 305 11.93 16.28 31.66
N LEU A 306 12.78 16.92 30.84
CA LEU A 306 13.86 17.77 31.34
C LEU A 306 13.30 19.03 32.04
N PRO A 307 14.03 19.64 32.98
CA PRO A 307 13.62 20.87 33.68
C PRO A 307 13.29 22.01 32.72
N GLU A 308 13.97 22.07 31.57
CA GLU A 308 13.72 23.08 30.55
C GLU A 308 12.34 22.95 29.87
N HIS A 309 11.70 21.78 29.98
CA HIS A 309 10.39 21.42 29.39
C HIS A 309 9.32 21.20 30.47
N GLU A 310 9.57 21.64 31.71
CA GLU A 310 8.69 21.45 32.86
C GLU A 310 7.25 21.94 32.58
N PRO A 311 6.21 21.15 32.86
CA PRO A 311 4.82 21.59 32.76
C PRO A 311 4.52 22.78 33.69
N LEU A 312 3.72 23.76 33.23
CA LEU A 312 3.38 24.96 34.01
C LEU A 312 1.88 25.05 34.32
N GLY A 313 1.53 25.67 35.45
CA GLY A 313 0.15 25.96 35.88
C GLY A 313 -0.52 24.83 36.68
N ASP A 314 -1.56 25.18 37.42
CA ASP A 314 -2.19 24.33 38.44
C ASP A 314 -2.71 22.99 37.90
N ILE A 315 -3.32 22.99 36.71
CA ILE A 315 -3.79 21.76 36.05
C ILE A 315 -2.65 20.78 35.79
N ASN A 316 -1.48 21.28 35.38
CA ASN A 316 -0.35 20.40 35.16
C ASN A 316 0.15 19.83 36.48
N GLN A 317 0.15 20.60 37.58
CA GLN A 317 0.51 20.10 38.90
C GLN A 317 -0.36 18.89 39.29
N VAL A 318 -1.67 19.00 39.14
CA VAL A 318 -2.63 17.90 39.39
C VAL A 318 -2.34 16.67 38.51
N ARG A 319 -1.94 16.89 37.25
CA ARG A 319 -1.58 15.80 36.33
C ARG A 319 -0.33 15.04 36.79
N LYS A 320 0.57 15.62 37.59
CA LYS A 320 1.74 14.90 38.12
C LYS A 320 1.29 13.69 38.94
N ASP A 321 0.52 13.98 39.99
CA ASP A 321 0.15 12.99 40.99
C ASP A 321 -0.90 12.02 40.45
N THR A 322 -1.89 12.53 39.70
CA THR A 322 -2.93 11.70 39.07
C THR A 322 -2.31 10.64 38.14
N TYR A 323 -1.36 11.02 37.28
CA TYR A 323 -0.75 10.09 36.34
C TYR A 323 0.17 9.08 37.05
N GLN A 324 0.97 9.53 38.02
CA GLN A 324 1.83 8.62 38.80
C GLN A 324 0.99 7.61 39.58
N HIS A 325 -0.08 8.05 40.24
CA HIS A 325 -0.94 7.19 41.04
C HIS A 325 -1.66 6.15 40.17
N THR A 326 -2.38 6.61 39.14
CA THR A 326 -3.16 5.72 38.25
C THR A 326 -2.26 4.76 37.50
N SER A 327 -1.06 5.18 37.09
CA SER A 327 -0.08 4.28 36.47
C SER A 327 0.39 3.20 37.45
N LYS A 328 0.88 3.57 38.64
CA LYS A 328 1.36 2.60 39.65
C LYS A 328 0.27 1.59 39.99
N ARG A 329 -0.95 2.03 40.28
CA ARG A 329 -2.07 1.12 40.60
C ARG A 329 -2.45 0.21 39.43
N ARG A 330 -2.51 0.74 38.20
CA ARG A 330 -2.78 -0.07 37.00
C ARG A 330 -1.75 -1.19 36.82
N HIS A 331 -0.47 -0.90 37.01
CA HIS A 331 0.59 -1.90 36.91
C HIS A 331 0.51 -2.96 38.01
N VAL A 332 0.26 -2.55 39.26
CA VAL A 332 0.04 -3.46 40.38
C VAL A 332 -1.12 -4.43 40.09
N GLN A 333 -2.26 -3.93 39.61
CA GLN A 333 -3.41 -4.79 39.27
C GLN A 333 -3.14 -5.75 38.11
N ARG A 334 -2.21 -5.39 37.21
CA ARG A 334 -1.77 -6.25 36.11
C ARG A 334 -0.65 -7.21 36.50
N ASN A 335 -0.14 -7.14 37.74
CA ASN A 335 1.08 -7.83 38.17
C ASN A 335 2.29 -7.54 37.26
N LEU A 336 2.41 -6.30 36.78
CA LEU A 336 3.52 -5.85 35.93
C LEU A 336 4.37 -4.80 36.67
N LEU A 337 5.65 -4.73 36.32
CA LEU A 337 6.51 -3.62 36.73
C LEU A 337 6.52 -2.55 35.62
N PRO A 338 6.37 -1.25 35.97
CA PRO A 338 6.60 -0.17 35.02
C PRO A 338 8.03 -0.24 34.50
N GLN A 339 8.20 -0.20 33.18
CA GLN A 339 9.53 -0.20 32.56
C GLN A 339 9.56 0.82 31.42
N GLU A 340 10.55 1.70 31.46
CA GLU A 340 10.82 2.64 30.37
C GLU A 340 11.48 1.90 29.18
N PRO A 341 11.08 2.20 27.94
CA PRO A 341 11.72 1.62 26.76
C PRO A 341 13.11 2.21 26.55
N THR A 342 14.04 1.37 26.09
CA THR A 342 15.36 1.80 25.63
C THR A 342 15.37 1.96 24.10
N PRO A 343 16.30 2.73 23.52
CA PRO A 343 16.42 2.84 22.06
C PRO A 343 16.55 1.50 21.34
N ASP A 344 17.16 0.50 21.98
CA ASP A 344 17.32 -0.86 21.46
C ASP A 344 16.13 -1.78 21.80
N ALA A 345 15.39 -1.46 22.88
CA ALA A 345 14.17 -2.15 23.22
C ALA A 345 13.13 -1.81 22.16
N PHE A 346 12.97 -2.74 21.22
CA PHE A 346 11.95 -2.66 20.20
C PHE A 346 12.24 -1.57 19.15
N THR A 347 13.51 -1.38 18.78
CA THR A 347 13.79 -0.98 17.40
C THR A 347 13.16 -2.03 16.47
N PRO A 348 12.57 -1.65 15.32
CA PRO A 348 12.37 -2.56 14.20
C PRO A 348 13.72 -3.04 13.64
N GLN A 349 14.60 -3.60 14.48
CA GLN A 349 15.91 -4.16 14.11
C GLN A 349 15.76 -5.40 13.22
N LEU A 350 14.55 -5.77 12.83
CA LEU A 350 14.25 -6.75 11.78
C LEU A 350 13.22 -6.29 10.75
N LEU A 351 13.09 -4.98 10.51
CA LEU A 351 12.43 -4.49 9.30
C LEU A 351 13.40 -3.80 8.36
N ASP A 352 14.37 -2.98 8.77
CA ASP A 352 15.14 -2.19 7.78
C ASP A 352 16.02 -3.03 6.81
N SER A 353 16.45 -4.24 7.19
CA SER A 353 17.16 -5.17 6.30
C SER A 353 16.23 -6.09 5.48
N VAL A 354 14.93 -6.12 5.81
CA VAL A 354 13.90 -6.98 5.17
C VAL A 354 12.74 -6.14 4.58
N MET A 355 12.70 -4.82 4.76
CA MET A 355 11.55 -3.94 4.46
C MET A 355 11.98 -2.60 3.88
N LEU A 356 13.07 -2.58 3.11
CA LEU A 356 13.21 -1.55 2.10
C LEU A 356 12.14 -1.77 1.02
N SER A 357 11.17 -0.86 0.99
CA SER A 357 10.15 -0.56 -0.03
C SER A 357 8.75 -1.23 0.07
N ASP A 358 7.78 -0.40 0.50
CA ASP A 358 6.41 -0.25 -0.01
C ASP A 358 5.82 -1.47 -0.76
N ARG A 359 5.11 -2.34 -0.02
CA ARG A 359 4.63 -3.64 -0.54
C ARG A 359 3.29 -3.59 -1.29
N SER A 360 2.58 -2.45 -1.28
CA SER A 360 1.37 -2.27 -2.06
C SER A 360 1.51 -1.04 -2.94
N VAL A 361 1.86 -1.27 -4.19
CA VAL A 361 2.10 -0.20 -5.14
C VAL A 361 1.03 -0.24 -6.22
N GLN A 362 0.66 0.93 -6.72
CA GLN A 362 -0.25 0.99 -7.85
C GLN A 362 0.53 0.57 -9.10
N GLN A 363 0.06 -0.47 -9.76
CA GLN A 363 0.63 -0.94 -11.01
C GLN A 363 -0.03 -0.20 -12.17
N TYR A 364 0.78 0.33 -13.08
CA TYR A 364 0.32 1.09 -14.23
C TYR A 364 0.65 0.38 -15.55
N PRO A 365 -0.33 0.30 -16.46
CA PRO A 365 -0.07 -0.04 -17.84
C PRO A 365 0.54 1.16 -18.60
N LEU A 366 1.57 0.92 -19.41
CA LEU A 366 2.02 1.83 -20.46
C LEU A 366 1.96 1.11 -21.81
N THR A 367 1.47 1.82 -22.82
CA THR A 367 1.44 1.40 -24.22
C THR A 367 2.00 2.54 -25.05
N VAL A 368 2.87 2.22 -25.98
CA VAL A 368 3.40 3.12 -26.99
C VAL A 368 3.24 2.44 -28.35
N VAL A 369 2.58 3.11 -29.28
CA VAL A 369 2.49 2.64 -30.68
C VAL A 369 3.03 3.72 -31.59
N VAL A 370 4.06 3.38 -32.36
CA VAL A 370 4.69 4.33 -33.29
C VAL A 370 4.91 3.64 -34.62
N LYS A 371 4.68 4.35 -35.71
CA LYS A 371 4.98 3.84 -37.05
C LYS A 371 6.50 3.68 -37.24
N ILE A 372 6.90 2.58 -37.87
CA ILE A 372 8.30 2.28 -38.18
C ILE A 372 8.64 2.94 -39.52
N ARG A 373 9.84 3.53 -39.63
CA ARG A 373 10.35 4.03 -40.90
C ARG A 373 10.58 2.86 -41.84
N THR A 374 10.03 2.92 -43.04
CA THR A 374 10.00 1.79 -43.98
C THR A 374 11.41 1.25 -44.31
N ASP A 375 12.41 2.11 -44.35
CA ASP A 375 13.82 1.79 -44.60
C ASP A 375 14.58 1.23 -43.38
N ARG A 376 14.01 1.31 -42.17
CA ARG A 376 14.66 0.92 -40.91
C ARG A 376 14.02 -0.30 -40.23
N LYS A 377 13.05 -0.96 -40.87
CA LYS A 377 12.36 -2.13 -40.30
C LYS A 377 13.33 -3.29 -39.99
N ALA A 378 14.18 -3.64 -40.95
CA ALA A 378 15.16 -4.72 -40.78
C ALA A 378 16.17 -4.41 -39.67
N ASP A 379 16.59 -3.14 -39.55
CA ASP A 379 17.47 -2.71 -38.45
C ASP A 379 16.78 -2.87 -37.10
N LEU A 380 15.50 -2.48 -37.02
CA LEU A 380 14.71 -2.64 -35.79
C LEU A 380 14.55 -4.10 -35.41
N GLU A 381 14.25 -4.99 -36.35
CA GLU A 381 14.21 -6.45 -36.12
C GLU A 381 15.54 -6.95 -35.57
N ALA A 382 16.66 -6.58 -36.20
CA ALA A 382 18.00 -6.98 -35.75
C ALA A 382 18.34 -6.45 -34.35
N ILE A 383 17.93 -5.21 -34.02
CA ILE A 383 18.11 -4.63 -32.68
C ILE A 383 17.26 -5.40 -31.66
N LEU A 384 15.99 -5.63 -31.95
CA LEU A 384 15.06 -6.30 -31.04
C LEU A 384 15.42 -7.75 -30.79
N GLU A 385 15.97 -8.45 -31.78
CA GLU A 385 16.37 -9.85 -31.69
C GLU A 385 17.85 -10.04 -31.29
N SER A 386 18.60 -8.94 -31.12
CA SER A 386 20.01 -8.97 -30.79
C SER A 386 20.32 -9.84 -29.57
N ARG A 387 21.30 -10.74 -29.72
CA ARG A 387 21.72 -11.67 -28.68
C ARG A 387 23.08 -11.30 -28.15
N ILE A 388 23.24 -11.40 -26.84
CA ILE A 388 24.50 -11.29 -26.14
C ILE A 388 24.84 -12.63 -25.49
N LYS A 389 26.13 -12.96 -25.52
CA LYS A 389 26.68 -14.07 -24.74
C LYS A 389 26.82 -13.60 -23.31
N THR A 390 25.93 -14.07 -22.44
CA THR A 390 25.98 -13.76 -21.01
C THR A 390 26.51 -14.95 -20.24
N ILE A 391 27.36 -14.66 -19.25
CA ILE A 391 27.81 -15.64 -18.27
C ILE A 391 26.71 -15.69 -17.21
N ASN A 392 25.91 -16.76 -17.19
CA ASN A 392 24.94 -16.93 -16.12
C ASN A 392 25.62 -17.61 -14.93
N TYR A 393 25.56 -16.98 -13.75
CA TYR A 393 25.96 -17.65 -12.52
C TYR A 393 24.88 -18.66 -12.17
N LYS A 394 25.22 -19.95 -12.28
CA LYS A 394 24.39 -21.05 -11.80
C LYS A 394 23.86 -20.75 -10.39
N SER A 395 22.63 -21.20 -10.12
CA SER A 395 21.95 -20.99 -8.83
C SER A 395 22.83 -21.43 -7.66
N ILE A 396 22.63 -20.89 -6.45
CA ILE A 396 23.35 -21.34 -5.25
C ILE A 396 23.31 -22.87 -5.08
N GLN A 397 22.22 -23.52 -5.46
CA GLN A 397 22.07 -24.98 -5.41
C GLN A 397 23.04 -25.70 -6.35
N GLU A 398 23.24 -25.18 -7.54
CA GLU A 398 24.20 -25.75 -8.49
C GLU A 398 25.65 -25.41 -8.12
N ARG A 399 25.92 -24.26 -7.49
CA ARG A 399 27.23 -23.96 -6.86
C ARG A 399 27.53 -24.91 -5.71
N LEU A 400 26.54 -25.30 -4.91
CA LEU A 400 26.69 -26.27 -3.83
C LEU A 400 26.86 -27.71 -4.37
N LEU A 401 26.10 -28.08 -5.40
CA LEU A 401 26.31 -29.35 -6.11
C LEU A 401 27.72 -29.39 -6.73
N TRP A 402 28.20 -28.25 -7.25
CA TRP A 402 29.55 -28.08 -7.76
C TRP A 402 30.60 -28.19 -6.65
N LEU A 403 30.44 -27.52 -5.51
CA LEU A 403 31.34 -27.65 -4.36
C LEU A 403 31.41 -29.09 -3.86
N TYR A 404 30.27 -29.77 -3.82
CA TYR A 404 30.18 -31.18 -3.46
C TYR A 404 30.94 -32.08 -4.45
N TRP A 405 30.72 -31.91 -5.76
CA TRP A 405 31.44 -32.67 -6.79
C TRP A 405 32.92 -32.30 -6.88
N TYR A 406 33.28 -31.04 -6.66
CA TYR A 406 34.66 -30.55 -6.62
C TYR A 406 35.42 -31.12 -5.43
N GLN A 407 34.83 -31.13 -4.24
CA GLN A 407 35.41 -31.79 -3.06
C GLN A 407 35.56 -33.31 -3.27
N LYS A 408 34.59 -33.93 -3.95
CA LYS A 408 34.67 -35.36 -4.30
C LYS A 408 35.74 -35.63 -5.35
N LEU A 409 35.91 -34.74 -6.33
CA LEU A 409 36.94 -34.82 -7.37
C LEU A 409 38.35 -34.61 -6.79
N ILE A 410 38.54 -33.63 -5.89
CA ILE A 410 39.81 -33.44 -5.17
C ILE A 410 40.18 -34.71 -4.39
N LYS A 411 39.22 -35.32 -3.69
CA LYS A 411 39.45 -36.58 -2.96
C LYS A 411 39.75 -37.79 -3.86
N GLU A 412 39.30 -37.79 -5.10
CA GLU A 412 39.59 -38.83 -6.10
C GLU A 412 40.92 -38.57 -6.83
N VAL A 413 41.29 -37.31 -7.05
CA VAL A 413 42.55 -36.88 -7.67
C VAL A 413 43.73 -37.06 -6.72
N ASP A 414 43.54 -36.88 -5.42
CA ASP A 414 44.55 -37.16 -4.38
C ASP A 414 44.96 -38.67 -4.31
N LYS A 415 44.26 -39.54 -5.06
CA LYS A 415 44.51 -40.98 -5.12
C LYS A 415 45.15 -41.48 -6.42
N ARG A 416 45.38 -40.63 -7.43
CA ARG A 416 46.00 -41.05 -8.71
C ARG A 416 47.03 -40.03 -9.19
N GLU A 417 48.28 -40.47 -9.35
CA GLU A 417 49.45 -39.65 -9.73
C GLU A 417 49.46 -39.07 -11.17
N GLU A 418 48.35 -39.13 -11.93
CA GLU A 418 48.29 -38.57 -13.29
C GLU A 418 47.28 -37.42 -13.37
N PHE A 419 47.77 -36.20 -13.19
CA PHE A 419 47.00 -34.97 -13.24
C PHE A 419 46.98 -34.38 -14.66
N ASN A 420 45.80 -34.32 -15.30
CA ASN A 420 45.64 -33.72 -16.64
C ASN A 420 45.14 -32.25 -16.56
N PRO A 421 45.96 -31.24 -16.91
CA PRO A 421 45.59 -29.82 -16.83
C PRO A 421 44.36 -29.43 -17.66
N TRP A 422 44.07 -30.17 -18.74
CA TRP A 422 42.91 -29.92 -19.60
C TRP A 422 41.57 -30.20 -18.91
N MET A 423 41.55 -31.01 -17.86
CA MET A 423 40.33 -31.26 -17.07
C MET A 423 39.95 -30.05 -16.21
N ILE A 424 40.92 -29.27 -15.71
CA ILE A 424 40.65 -28.02 -14.99
C ILE A 424 40.14 -26.96 -15.95
N LEU A 425 40.77 -26.81 -17.13
CA LEU A 425 40.30 -25.89 -18.17
C LEU A 425 38.88 -26.25 -18.65
N ARG A 426 38.56 -27.54 -18.83
CA ARG A 426 37.22 -28.02 -19.20
C ARG A 426 36.20 -27.85 -18.05
N ALA A 427 36.64 -27.98 -16.80
CA ALA A 427 35.81 -27.75 -15.61
C ALA A 427 35.55 -26.25 -15.34
N CYS A 428 36.53 -25.38 -15.57
CA CYS A 428 36.37 -23.93 -15.58
C CYS A 428 35.46 -23.50 -16.72
N TYR A 429 35.55 -24.14 -17.90
CA TYR A 429 34.65 -23.91 -19.03
C TYR A 429 33.21 -24.38 -18.75
N LEU A 430 33.01 -25.45 -17.95
CA LEU A 430 31.69 -25.96 -17.56
C LEU A 430 31.05 -25.21 -16.36
N ALA A 431 31.82 -24.45 -15.59
CA ALA A 431 31.32 -23.57 -14.52
C ALA A 431 30.65 -22.30 -15.08
N PHE A 432 30.89 -21.98 -16.35
CA PHE A 432 30.28 -20.88 -17.08
C PHE A 432 29.41 -21.44 -18.22
N ILE A 433 28.09 -21.50 -18.04
CA ILE A 433 27.23 -21.67 -19.22
C ILE A 433 27.13 -20.29 -19.87
N ILE A 434 27.75 -20.13 -21.04
CA ILE A 434 27.44 -19.02 -21.93
C ILE A 434 26.01 -19.26 -22.42
N ILE A 435 25.07 -18.49 -21.87
CA ILE A 435 23.70 -18.46 -22.36
C ILE A 435 23.62 -17.28 -23.32
N GLU A 436 23.17 -17.55 -24.55
CA GLU A 436 22.73 -16.48 -25.43
C GLU A 436 21.41 -15.94 -24.89
N ASP A 437 21.46 -14.71 -24.36
CA ASP A 437 20.28 -13.98 -23.93
C ASP A 437 20.01 -12.83 -24.90
N ASN A 438 18.76 -12.38 -24.98
CA ASN A 438 18.43 -11.19 -25.72
C ASN A 438 18.97 -9.96 -24.98
N GLU A 439 19.67 -9.07 -25.68
CA GLU A 439 20.35 -7.92 -25.07
C GLU A 439 19.38 -7.01 -24.31
N ILE A 440 18.24 -6.73 -24.92
CA ILE A 440 17.21 -5.85 -24.34
C ILE A 440 16.56 -6.55 -23.13
N ARG A 441 16.22 -7.83 -23.25
CA ARG A 441 15.66 -8.62 -22.14
C ARG A 441 16.60 -8.65 -20.92
N SER A 442 17.91 -8.73 -21.16
CA SER A 442 18.91 -8.78 -20.08
C SER A 442 18.90 -7.53 -19.21
N ARG A 443 18.72 -6.34 -19.82
CA ARG A 443 18.68 -5.05 -19.12
C ARG A 443 17.43 -4.88 -18.26
N PHE A 444 16.28 -5.41 -18.70
CA PHE A 444 15.06 -5.41 -17.89
C PHE A 444 15.18 -6.28 -16.64
N ARG A 445 16.10 -7.27 -16.59
CA ARG A 445 16.33 -8.07 -15.36
C ARG A 445 16.79 -7.22 -14.18
N ASP A 446 17.45 -6.11 -14.47
CA ASP A 446 17.95 -5.17 -13.46
C ASP A 446 16.88 -4.14 -13.04
N SER A 447 15.68 -4.16 -13.64
CA SER A 447 14.56 -3.30 -13.25
C SER A 447 13.93 -3.79 -11.94
N ASN A 448 13.64 -2.84 -11.06
CA ASN A 448 12.91 -3.06 -9.82
C ASN A 448 11.43 -2.65 -9.93
N LEU A 449 11.04 -1.98 -11.02
CA LEU A 449 9.67 -1.50 -11.21
C LEU A 449 8.90 -2.27 -12.28
N THR A 450 9.56 -2.91 -13.25
CA THR A 450 8.91 -3.56 -14.39
C THR A 450 8.44 -4.98 -14.05
N HIS A 451 7.14 -5.27 -14.13
CA HIS A 451 6.62 -6.65 -14.05
C HIS A 451 6.74 -7.36 -15.40
N PHE A 452 6.23 -6.70 -16.44
CA PHE A 452 6.19 -7.21 -17.81
C PHE A 452 6.62 -6.14 -18.79
N SER A 453 7.32 -6.53 -19.84
CA SER A 453 7.63 -5.67 -20.97
C SER A 453 7.68 -6.46 -22.27
N ARG A 454 7.23 -5.86 -23.38
CA ARG A 454 7.29 -6.47 -24.71
C ARG A 454 7.48 -5.45 -25.81
N PHE A 455 8.18 -5.86 -26.86
CA PHE A 455 8.22 -5.19 -28.15
C PHE A 455 7.64 -6.12 -29.22
N VAL A 456 6.68 -5.59 -29.98
CA VAL A 456 6.00 -6.31 -31.05
C VAL A 456 5.99 -5.43 -32.30
N ILE A 457 6.38 -6.00 -33.44
CA ILE A 457 6.23 -5.38 -34.75
C ILE A 457 4.86 -5.79 -35.31
N LEU A 458 3.96 -4.82 -35.41
CA LEU A 458 2.64 -4.96 -35.99
C LEU A 458 2.73 -4.64 -37.48
N GLU A 459 2.38 -5.59 -38.34
CA GLU A 459 2.46 -5.44 -39.80
C GLU A 459 1.41 -6.31 -40.50
N ASP A 460 1.26 -6.14 -41.81
CA ASP A 460 0.36 -6.96 -42.61
C ASP A 460 0.84 -8.42 -42.68
N GLN A 461 0.09 -9.32 -42.06
CA GLN A 461 0.32 -10.78 -42.08
C GLN A 461 -0.64 -11.52 -43.03
N GLY A 462 -1.33 -10.78 -43.90
CA GLY A 462 -2.35 -11.27 -44.84
C GLY A 462 -3.78 -11.00 -44.37
N THR A 463 -4.04 -11.14 -43.06
CA THR A 463 -5.34 -10.83 -42.43
C THR A 463 -5.54 -9.34 -42.17
N LEU A 464 -4.45 -8.55 -42.14
CA LEU A 464 -4.46 -7.10 -41.87
C LEU A 464 -4.06 -6.31 -43.13
N LYS A 465 -4.74 -6.59 -44.25
CA LYS A 465 -4.37 -6.07 -45.59
C LYS A 465 -4.01 -4.59 -45.60
N GLY A 466 -2.78 -4.31 -46.01
CA GLY A 466 -2.24 -2.96 -46.16
C GLY A 466 -1.81 -2.29 -44.86
N LEU A 467 -1.74 -2.99 -43.72
CA LEU A 467 -1.19 -2.43 -42.49
C LEU A 467 0.29 -2.07 -42.66
N GLU A 468 0.62 -0.80 -42.45
CA GLU A 468 2.00 -0.34 -42.43
C GLU A 468 2.70 -0.86 -41.15
N PRO A 469 4.02 -1.10 -41.16
CA PRO A 469 4.74 -1.55 -39.97
C PRO A 469 4.69 -0.53 -38.82
N HIS A 470 4.24 -0.96 -37.63
CA HIS A 470 4.24 -0.18 -36.40
C HIS A 470 4.97 -0.95 -35.28
N LEU A 471 5.70 -0.23 -34.44
CA LEU A 471 6.27 -0.73 -33.21
C LEU A 471 5.25 -0.58 -32.09
N TYR A 472 4.89 -1.68 -31.46
CA TYR A 472 4.13 -1.75 -30.23
C TYR A 472 5.07 -2.05 -29.05
N PHE A 473 5.25 -1.07 -28.19
CA PHE A 473 5.94 -1.22 -26.91
C PHE A 473 4.91 -1.20 -25.78
N SER A 474 4.87 -2.26 -24.98
CA SER A 474 3.99 -2.35 -23.82
C SER A 474 4.77 -2.75 -22.58
N THR A 475 4.42 -2.13 -21.47
CA THR A 475 4.99 -2.45 -20.17
C THR A 475 3.98 -2.27 -19.05
N ASN A 476 4.18 -3.04 -17.99
CA ASN A 476 3.48 -2.90 -16.72
C ASN A 476 4.51 -2.64 -15.63
N TYR A 477 4.31 -1.58 -14.86
CA TYR A 477 5.29 -1.13 -13.88
C TYR A 477 4.68 -0.62 -12.58
N ASP A 478 5.50 -0.58 -11.55
CA ASP A 478 5.20 -0.10 -10.21
C ASP A 478 5.44 1.41 -10.07
N GLY A 479 4.52 2.11 -9.39
CA GLY A 479 4.79 3.44 -8.84
C GLY A 479 4.45 4.59 -9.78
N ALA A 480 5.08 5.75 -9.57
CA ALA A 480 4.82 6.93 -10.39
C ALA A 480 5.45 6.79 -11.79
N PHE A 481 4.79 7.36 -12.80
CA PHE A 481 5.29 7.33 -14.18
C PHE A 481 6.68 7.98 -14.30
N GLU A 482 6.91 9.07 -13.59
CA GLU A 482 8.18 9.80 -13.59
C GLU A 482 9.35 8.96 -13.05
N ASP A 483 9.13 8.18 -11.98
CA ASP A 483 10.14 7.29 -11.40
C ASP A 483 10.46 6.14 -12.36
N TYR A 484 9.41 5.59 -12.99
CA TYR A 484 9.56 4.55 -13.99
C TYR A 484 10.35 5.01 -15.22
N ILE A 485 10.07 6.21 -15.75
CA ILE A 485 10.81 6.75 -16.88
C ILE A 485 12.30 6.96 -16.52
N GLN A 486 12.61 7.38 -15.30
CA GLN A 486 13.99 7.51 -14.87
C GLN A 486 14.72 6.16 -14.81
N GLU A 487 14.11 5.13 -14.22
CA GLU A 487 14.68 3.77 -14.19
C GLU A 487 14.85 3.23 -15.62
N LEU A 488 13.83 3.40 -16.46
CA LEU A 488 13.86 2.95 -17.84
C LEU A 488 14.99 3.62 -18.64
N ILE A 489 15.24 4.92 -18.45
CA ILE A 489 16.38 5.61 -19.08
C ILE A 489 17.71 5.09 -18.55
N ALA A 490 17.83 4.90 -17.24
CA ALA A 490 19.06 4.41 -16.63
C ALA A 490 19.45 3.01 -17.12
N LEU A 491 18.46 2.13 -17.32
CA LEU A 491 18.69 0.75 -17.76
C LEU A 491 18.78 0.61 -19.28
N MET A 492 17.95 1.37 -20.01
CA MET A 492 17.66 1.14 -21.42
C MET A 492 17.89 2.35 -22.32
N GLY A 493 18.35 3.49 -21.80
CA GLY A 493 18.38 4.75 -22.54
C GLY A 493 19.06 4.67 -23.91
N ASP A 494 20.23 4.05 -23.99
CA ASP A 494 20.96 3.86 -25.26
C ASP A 494 20.25 2.90 -26.22
N LYS A 495 19.60 1.86 -25.69
CA LYS A 495 18.84 0.88 -26.48
C LYS A 495 17.52 1.45 -26.98
N LEU A 496 16.80 2.17 -26.14
CA LEU A 496 15.57 2.87 -26.51
C LEU A 496 15.84 3.94 -27.55
N ASP A 497 16.99 4.62 -27.48
CA ASP A 497 17.39 5.58 -28.51
C ASP A 497 17.53 4.89 -29.88
N LYS A 498 18.21 3.73 -29.92
CA LYS A 498 18.37 2.89 -31.12
C LYS A 498 17.07 2.26 -31.62
N ILE A 499 16.15 1.91 -30.72
CA ILE A 499 14.84 1.36 -31.08
C ILE A 499 13.96 2.45 -31.68
N PHE A 500 13.87 3.59 -31.00
CA PHE A 500 12.98 4.67 -31.42
C PHE A 500 13.54 5.50 -32.57
N GLU A 501 14.85 5.52 -32.85
CA GLU A 501 15.38 6.13 -34.09
C GLU A 501 14.84 5.46 -35.36
N CYS A 502 14.46 4.18 -35.28
CA CYS A 502 13.80 3.46 -36.36
C CYS A 502 12.32 3.88 -36.55
N CYS A 503 11.78 4.70 -35.65
CA CYS A 503 10.38 5.13 -35.66
C CYS A 503 10.21 6.56 -36.24
N GLU A 504 9.06 6.82 -36.85
CA GLU A 504 8.69 8.15 -37.32
C GLU A 504 8.51 9.10 -36.12
N GLY A 505 8.85 10.39 -36.29
CA GLY A 505 8.65 11.42 -35.25
C GLY A 505 9.62 11.38 -34.06
N TYR A 506 10.57 10.44 -34.03
CA TYR A 506 11.62 10.39 -33.02
C TYR A 506 12.92 11.07 -33.45
N THR A 507 13.62 11.70 -32.50
CA THR A 507 14.94 12.30 -32.71
C THR A 507 15.97 11.63 -31.81
N VAL A 508 17.12 11.28 -32.38
CA VAL A 508 18.26 10.65 -31.68
C VAL A 508 18.69 11.49 -30.46
N GLY A 509 19.02 10.80 -29.37
CA GLY A 509 19.36 11.35 -28.06
C GLY A 509 18.16 11.68 -27.17
N TRP A 510 16.92 11.45 -27.62
CA TRP A 510 15.74 11.74 -26.80
C TRP A 510 15.57 10.76 -25.64
N ALA A 511 15.96 9.49 -25.79
CA ALA A 511 15.88 8.49 -24.72
C ALA A 511 16.95 8.68 -23.64
N LEU A 512 17.90 9.61 -23.84
CA LEU A 512 18.89 9.99 -22.84
C LEU A 512 18.44 11.20 -21.98
N ASN A 513 17.26 11.77 -22.27
CA ASN A 513 16.71 12.91 -21.55
C ASN A 513 15.27 12.63 -21.07
N PRO A 514 15.01 12.63 -19.75
CA PRO A 514 13.69 12.30 -19.18
C PRO A 514 12.53 13.11 -19.75
N ALA A 515 12.70 14.42 -19.95
CA ALA A 515 11.63 15.28 -20.43
C ALA A 515 11.30 15.03 -21.91
N ARG A 516 12.31 14.74 -22.73
CA ARG A 516 12.14 14.45 -24.16
C ARG A 516 11.54 13.08 -24.40
N LEU A 517 12.04 12.05 -23.70
CA LEU A 517 11.46 10.71 -23.77
C LEU A 517 10.01 10.71 -23.26
N THR A 518 9.74 11.38 -22.15
CA THR A 518 8.37 11.54 -21.62
C THR A 518 7.44 12.17 -22.65
N ARG A 519 7.89 13.22 -23.34
CA ARG A 519 7.09 13.88 -24.39
C ARG A 519 6.77 12.91 -25.53
N PHE A 520 7.78 12.19 -26.02
CA PHE A 520 7.60 11.23 -27.10
C PHE A 520 6.71 10.06 -26.72
N ILE A 521 6.92 9.47 -25.53
CA ILE A 521 6.07 8.40 -25.01
C ILE A 521 4.63 8.89 -24.90
N ARG A 522 4.38 10.03 -24.22
CA ARG A 522 3.02 10.57 -24.06
C ARG A 522 2.34 10.90 -25.38
N SER A 523 3.06 11.39 -26.40
CA SER A 523 2.46 11.68 -27.71
C SER A 523 2.09 10.43 -28.51
N HIS A 524 2.64 9.27 -28.14
CA HIS A 524 2.41 7.99 -28.80
C HIS A 524 1.74 6.95 -27.87
N SER A 525 1.29 7.39 -26.69
CA SER A 525 0.57 6.58 -25.71
C SER A 525 -0.92 6.88 -25.72
N PHE A 526 -1.74 5.83 -25.66
CA PHE A 526 -3.19 5.94 -25.56
C PHE A 526 -3.63 5.92 -24.09
N GLN A 527 -4.42 6.92 -23.66
CA GLN A 527 -4.75 7.12 -22.24
C GLN A 527 -6.26 7.12 -21.84
N PRO A 528 -7.30 7.25 -22.71
CA PRO A 528 -8.67 7.31 -22.16
C PRO A 528 -9.44 5.98 -22.06
N GLU A 529 -9.22 4.98 -22.95
CA GLU A 529 -10.23 3.94 -23.24
C GLU A 529 -9.84 2.49 -22.84
N ASN A 530 -8.85 2.33 -21.96
CA ASN A 530 -8.33 1.00 -21.62
C ASN A 530 -9.19 0.30 -20.55
N VAL A 531 -9.71 -0.89 -20.87
CA VAL A 531 -10.01 -1.90 -19.84
C VAL A 531 -8.70 -2.55 -19.48
N PHE A 532 -8.38 -2.48 -18.21
CA PHE A 532 -7.18 -3.07 -17.64
C PHE A 532 -7.60 -3.95 -16.48
N TYR A 533 -7.39 -5.25 -16.64
CA TYR A 533 -7.51 -6.23 -15.57
C TYR A 533 -6.12 -6.60 -15.07
N ASN A 534 -5.97 -6.60 -13.75
CA ASN A 534 -4.74 -6.95 -13.08
C ASN A 534 -5.07 -7.83 -11.88
N ALA A 535 -4.63 -9.09 -11.92
CA ALA A 535 -4.93 -10.08 -10.87
C ALA A 535 -4.18 -9.83 -9.56
N TYR A 536 -3.22 -8.90 -9.55
CA TYR A 536 -2.54 -8.47 -8.34
C TYR A 536 -3.36 -7.45 -7.53
N GLN A 537 -4.47 -6.93 -8.06
CA GLN A 537 -5.31 -5.98 -7.32
C GLN A 537 -6.02 -6.66 -6.15
N PHE A 538 -5.84 -6.10 -4.95
CA PHE A 538 -6.67 -6.49 -3.81
C PHE A 538 -8.14 -6.27 -4.17
N THR A 539 -9.00 -7.22 -3.82
CA THR A 539 -10.45 -7.24 -4.17
C THR A 539 -11.25 -6.02 -3.70
N GLN A 540 -10.62 -5.07 -2.99
CA GLN A 540 -11.18 -3.78 -2.58
C GLN A 540 -10.20 -2.57 -2.73
N SER A 541 -9.04 -2.71 -3.41
CA SER A 541 -8.05 -1.62 -3.55
C SER A 541 -7.43 -1.52 -4.96
N LYS A 542 -6.96 -0.33 -5.36
CA LYS A 542 -6.22 -0.09 -6.62
C LYS A 542 -4.75 -0.55 -6.60
N TYR A 543 -4.28 -1.11 -5.50
CA TYR A 543 -2.88 -1.48 -5.28
C TYR A 543 -2.65 -2.98 -5.55
N GLY A 544 -1.45 -3.35 -5.98
CA GLY A 544 -1.01 -4.75 -6.12
C GLY A 544 0.37 -4.98 -5.49
N LEU A 545 0.85 -6.22 -5.51
CA LEU A 545 2.20 -6.54 -5.04
C LEU A 545 3.26 -5.91 -5.94
N SER A 546 4.27 -5.26 -5.37
CA SER A 546 5.41 -4.76 -6.14
C SER A 546 6.30 -5.91 -6.65
N VAL A 547 7.10 -5.65 -7.69
CA VAL A 547 8.11 -6.60 -8.21
C VAL A 547 9.03 -7.05 -7.08
N ALA A 548 9.47 -6.11 -6.24
CA ALA A 548 10.32 -6.37 -5.08
C ALA A 548 9.62 -7.27 -4.06
N ALA A 549 8.35 -7.02 -3.74
CA ALA A 549 7.58 -7.82 -2.80
C ALA A 549 7.39 -9.27 -3.29
N ILE A 550 7.13 -9.46 -4.58
CA ILE A 550 7.01 -10.82 -5.17
C ILE A 550 8.35 -11.55 -5.07
N ARG A 551 9.46 -10.90 -5.46
CA ARG A 551 10.82 -11.48 -5.39
C ARG A 551 11.14 -11.96 -3.98
N GLN A 552 10.90 -11.09 -3.02
CA GLN A 552 11.18 -11.37 -1.62
C GLN A 552 10.34 -12.50 -1.04
N ASN A 553 9.03 -12.51 -1.31
CA ASN A 553 8.14 -13.56 -0.82
C ASN A 553 8.55 -14.94 -1.36
N ALA A 554 8.97 -15.00 -2.64
CA ALA A 554 9.49 -16.22 -3.25
C ALA A 554 10.82 -16.66 -2.60
N GLU A 555 11.72 -15.73 -2.26
CA GLU A 555 12.96 -16.03 -1.53
C GLU A 555 12.68 -16.58 -0.13
N ILE A 556 11.76 -15.96 0.62
CA ILE A 556 11.33 -16.45 1.94
C ILE A 556 10.77 -17.86 1.83
N TYR A 557 9.90 -18.11 0.85
CA TYR A 557 9.37 -19.44 0.61
C TYR A 557 10.47 -20.47 0.30
N ALA A 558 11.45 -20.11 -0.52
CA ALA A 558 12.57 -20.99 -0.86
C ALA A 558 13.45 -21.32 0.36
N ILE A 559 13.70 -20.34 1.24
CA ILE A 559 14.44 -20.54 2.49
C ILE A 559 13.68 -21.50 3.41
N LEU A 560 12.38 -21.28 3.62
CA LEU A 560 11.55 -22.14 4.47
C LEU A 560 11.51 -23.56 3.96
N LYS A 561 11.38 -23.75 2.65
CA LYS A 561 11.39 -25.09 2.04
C LYS A 561 12.70 -25.83 2.31
N ARG A 562 13.85 -25.13 2.28
CA ARG A 562 15.16 -25.72 2.62
C ARG A 562 15.25 -26.07 4.10
N LEU A 563 14.75 -25.20 4.98
CA LEU A 563 14.71 -25.48 6.42
C LEU A 563 13.85 -26.72 6.73
N LEU A 564 12.67 -26.83 6.11
CA LEU A 564 11.81 -28.01 6.26
C LEU A 564 12.51 -29.30 5.80
N GLN A 565 13.22 -29.27 4.67
CA GLN A 565 14.02 -30.40 4.18
C GLN A 565 15.15 -30.78 5.16
N TYR A 566 15.76 -29.78 5.80
CA TYR A 566 16.78 -30.01 6.82
C TYR A 566 16.19 -30.65 8.09
N PHE A 567 15.06 -30.16 8.59
CA PHE A 567 14.37 -30.76 9.74
C PHE A 567 13.90 -32.19 9.47
N ASP A 568 13.40 -32.47 8.26
CA ASP A 568 13.04 -33.82 7.84
C ASP A 568 14.26 -34.76 7.84
N SER A 569 15.43 -34.26 7.41
CA SER A 569 16.69 -35.02 7.47
C SER A 569 17.18 -35.33 8.90
N LEU A 570 16.74 -34.54 9.88
CA LEU A 570 16.99 -34.73 11.32
C LEU A 570 15.93 -35.62 11.99
N GLY A 571 14.96 -36.15 11.24
CA GLY A 571 13.88 -37.00 11.75
C GLY A 571 12.63 -36.25 12.21
N PHE A 572 12.58 -34.92 12.08
CA PHE A 572 11.41 -34.11 12.41
C PHE A 572 10.51 -33.96 11.17
N LYS A 573 9.36 -34.64 11.15
CA LYS A 573 8.37 -34.53 10.07
C LYS A 573 7.55 -33.25 10.21
N LEU A 574 8.12 -32.13 9.75
CA LEU A 574 7.43 -30.85 9.64
C LEU A 574 7.00 -30.62 8.18
N SER A 575 5.76 -30.20 7.99
CA SER A 575 5.18 -29.86 6.70
C SER A 575 4.91 -28.36 6.59
N LEU A 576 4.75 -27.86 5.37
CA LEU A 576 4.23 -26.50 5.16
C LEU A 576 2.84 -26.32 5.80
N LEU A 577 2.03 -27.39 5.90
CA LEU A 577 0.73 -27.34 6.57
C LEU A 577 0.83 -27.05 8.06
N ASP A 578 1.94 -27.41 8.71
CA ASP A 578 2.18 -27.13 10.13
C ASP A 578 2.43 -25.63 10.37
N PHE A 579 3.01 -24.94 9.38
CA PHE A 579 3.03 -23.47 9.34
C PHE A 579 1.67 -22.88 8.98
N TYR A 580 0.79 -23.64 8.31
CA TYR A 580 -0.58 -23.20 8.06
C TYR A 580 -1.48 -23.29 9.29
N SER A 581 -1.20 -24.24 10.20
CA SER A 581 -2.05 -24.67 11.31
C SER A 581 -1.75 -24.01 12.65
N ILE A 582 -0.72 -23.15 12.75
CA ILE A 582 -0.56 -22.24 13.89
C ILE A 582 -1.77 -21.30 13.93
N SER A 583 -2.72 -21.70 14.76
CA SER A 583 -4.03 -21.07 14.92
C SER A 583 -3.97 -20.23 16.19
N LEU A 584 -3.99 -18.91 16.07
CA LEU A 584 -4.50 -18.07 17.16
C LEU A 584 -6.04 -18.08 17.05
N PRO A 585 -6.77 -18.24 18.17
CA PRO A 585 -8.20 -18.52 18.15
C PRO A 585 -8.98 -17.39 17.48
N ALA A 586 -9.53 -17.68 16.30
CA ALA A 586 -10.53 -16.87 15.63
C ALA A 586 -11.91 -17.46 16.00
N SER A 587 -12.67 -16.78 16.84
CA SER A 587 -14.07 -17.15 17.09
C SER A 587 -15.00 -16.52 16.06
N LEU A 588 -15.87 -17.35 15.48
CA LEU A 588 -17.01 -17.06 14.58
C LEU A 588 -18.11 -18.11 14.90
N PRO A 589 -19.37 -18.01 14.40
CA PRO A 589 -20.28 -16.87 14.11
C PRO A 589 -21.66 -17.09 14.83
N ALA A 590 -22.76 -16.32 14.76
CA ALA A 590 -23.62 -15.90 13.63
C ALA A 590 -24.84 -15.04 14.19
N PRO A 591 -25.98 -14.83 13.47
CA PRO A 591 -26.32 -13.69 12.61
C PRO A 591 -27.54 -12.84 13.12
N SER A 592 -27.80 -11.66 12.54
CA SER A 592 -29.09 -10.97 12.75
C SER A 592 -29.64 -10.26 11.50
N ILE A 593 -30.92 -10.56 11.22
CA ILE A 593 -32.06 -9.86 10.57
C ILE A 593 -31.84 -8.85 9.41
N TRP A 594 -30.67 -8.23 9.26
CA TRP A 594 -30.27 -7.51 8.05
C TRP A 594 -29.75 -8.43 6.94
N SER A 595 -29.32 -9.65 7.27
CA SER A 595 -29.03 -10.68 6.26
C SER A 595 -30.26 -10.99 5.42
N THR A 596 -31.46 -11.00 6.00
CA THR A 596 -32.72 -11.24 5.26
C THR A 596 -33.10 -10.06 4.36
N ILE A 597 -32.81 -8.81 4.75
CA ILE A 597 -33.10 -7.62 3.92
C ILE A 597 -32.04 -7.46 2.81
N ILE A 598 -30.76 -7.71 3.11
CA ILE A 598 -29.67 -7.72 2.12
C ILE A 598 -29.77 -8.94 1.20
N GLU A 599 -30.29 -10.07 1.66
CA GLU A 599 -30.57 -11.25 0.83
C GLU A 599 -31.87 -11.06 0.02
N THR A 600 -32.79 -10.22 0.47
CA THR A 600 -33.95 -9.75 -0.32
C THR A 600 -33.51 -8.73 -1.38
N VAL A 601 -32.56 -7.85 -1.08
CA VAL A 601 -31.95 -6.91 -2.05
C VAL A 601 -30.98 -7.63 -3.00
N LYS A 602 -30.19 -8.61 -2.53
CA LYS A 602 -29.42 -9.53 -3.36
C LYS A 602 -30.34 -10.37 -4.23
N LYS A 603 -31.45 -10.92 -3.71
CA LYS A 603 -32.48 -11.57 -4.54
C LYS A 603 -33.21 -10.60 -5.48
N LEU A 604 -33.16 -9.28 -5.29
CA LEU A 604 -33.69 -8.28 -6.23
C LEU A 604 -32.64 -7.86 -7.28
N VAL A 605 -31.34 -7.90 -6.93
CA VAL A 605 -30.20 -7.56 -7.80
C VAL A 605 -29.73 -8.79 -8.59
N GLU A 606 -29.54 -9.96 -7.96
CA GLU A 606 -29.21 -11.25 -8.59
C GLU A 606 -30.37 -11.76 -9.47
N LYS A 607 -31.63 -11.49 -9.13
CA LYS A 607 -32.78 -11.91 -9.96
C LYS A 607 -33.12 -10.93 -11.11
N ARG A 608 -32.38 -9.83 -11.26
CA ARG A 608 -32.51 -8.87 -12.39
C ARG A 608 -31.19 -8.47 -13.07
N SER A 609 -30.03 -8.87 -12.55
CA SER A 609 -28.71 -8.67 -13.16
C SER A 609 -28.59 -9.40 -14.50
N ASP A 610 -29.12 -10.62 -14.58
CA ASP A 610 -29.07 -11.43 -15.81
C ASP A 610 -30.00 -10.88 -16.92
N SER A 611 -31.01 -10.07 -16.58
CA SER A 611 -31.94 -9.51 -17.56
C SER A 611 -31.58 -8.11 -18.03
N LEU A 612 -30.93 -7.24 -17.24
CA LEU A 612 -30.52 -5.92 -17.74
C LEU A 612 -29.25 -5.98 -18.60
N LEU A 613 -28.28 -6.83 -18.25
CA LEU A 613 -27.14 -7.14 -19.13
C LEU A 613 -27.52 -8.13 -20.23
N GLY A 614 -28.47 -9.04 -20.03
CA GLY A 614 -28.96 -9.93 -21.09
C GLY A 614 -29.85 -9.23 -22.12
N VAL A 615 -30.68 -8.25 -21.72
CA VAL A 615 -31.46 -7.41 -22.65
C VAL A 615 -30.58 -6.31 -23.24
N GLY A 616 -29.66 -5.73 -22.46
CA GLY A 616 -28.67 -4.78 -22.94
C GLY A 616 -27.65 -5.41 -23.90
N SER A 617 -27.17 -6.63 -23.63
CA SER A 617 -26.27 -7.37 -24.52
C SER A 617 -27.01 -7.90 -25.74
N LYS A 618 -28.28 -8.35 -25.63
CA LYS A 618 -29.09 -8.73 -26.81
C LYS A 618 -29.46 -7.52 -27.66
N LEU A 619 -29.76 -6.36 -27.06
CA LEU A 619 -30.00 -5.11 -27.78
C LEU A 619 -28.71 -4.61 -28.43
N LEU A 620 -27.57 -4.72 -27.75
CA LEU A 620 -26.26 -4.37 -28.29
C LEU A 620 -25.81 -5.36 -29.38
N GLN A 621 -26.04 -6.67 -29.23
CA GLN A 621 -25.81 -7.70 -30.24
C GLN A 621 -26.71 -7.47 -31.45
N PHE A 622 -27.97 -7.10 -31.25
CA PHE A 622 -28.91 -6.71 -32.30
C PHE A 622 -28.45 -5.44 -33.03
N LEU A 623 -28.02 -4.40 -32.30
CA LEU A 623 -27.47 -3.16 -32.87
C LEU A 623 -26.11 -3.36 -33.57
N LEU A 624 -25.32 -4.35 -33.15
CA LEU A 624 -24.04 -4.74 -33.75
C LEU A 624 -24.19 -5.80 -34.87
N GLY A 625 -25.40 -6.31 -35.12
CA GLY A 625 -25.69 -7.29 -36.17
C GLY A 625 -25.23 -8.72 -35.87
N ILE A 626 -25.03 -9.08 -34.60
CA ILE A 626 -24.62 -10.42 -34.14
C ILE A 626 -25.89 -11.26 -33.95
N ASN A 627 -26.11 -12.27 -34.81
CA ASN A 627 -27.30 -13.12 -34.77
C ASN A 627 -26.91 -14.58 -34.45
N SER A 628 -26.98 -14.98 -33.18
CA SER A 628 -26.50 -16.28 -32.66
C SER A 628 -27.35 -17.50 -33.06
N ASN A 629 -28.39 -17.34 -33.88
CA ASN A 629 -29.37 -18.38 -34.19
C ASN A 629 -29.44 -18.79 -35.68
N ARG A 630 -28.49 -18.37 -36.53
CA ARG A 630 -28.40 -18.90 -37.91
C ARG A 630 -27.55 -20.18 -37.92
N PRO A 631 -28.07 -21.31 -38.43
CA PRO A 631 -27.22 -22.47 -38.69
C PRO A 631 -26.18 -22.09 -39.77
N PRO A 632 -24.96 -22.64 -39.70
CA PRO A 632 -23.88 -22.29 -40.63
C PRO A 632 -24.23 -22.68 -42.07
N ASP A 633 -24.06 -21.74 -43.01
CA ASP A 633 -24.06 -22.07 -44.44
C ASP A 633 -22.75 -22.82 -44.77
N LEU A 634 -22.84 -24.15 -44.89
CA LEU A 634 -21.71 -25.05 -45.19
C LEU A 634 -20.92 -24.65 -46.45
N VAL A 635 -21.54 -23.94 -47.41
CA VAL A 635 -20.91 -23.48 -48.65
C VAL A 635 -19.92 -22.32 -48.42
N LYS A 636 -20.17 -21.45 -47.43
CA LYS A 636 -19.25 -20.34 -47.07
C LYS A 636 -18.02 -20.82 -46.28
N ILE A 637 -18.16 -21.90 -45.52
CA ILE A 637 -17.08 -22.49 -44.71
C ILE A 637 -15.99 -23.10 -45.61
N VAL A 638 -16.37 -23.64 -46.77
CA VAL A 638 -15.44 -24.19 -47.77
C VAL A 638 -14.69 -23.08 -48.53
N GLU A 639 -15.37 -22.00 -48.93
CA GLU A 639 -14.71 -20.83 -49.56
C GLU A 639 -13.77 -20.08 -48.59
N LEU A 640 -14.05 -20.09 -47.29
CA LEU A 640 -13.17 -19.55 -46.25
C LEU A 640 -11.92 -20.44 -46.06
N ASN A 641 -12.05 -21.77 -46.13
CA ASN A 641 -10.91 -22.71 -46.07
C ASN A 641 -9.88 -22.51 -47.21
N GLU A 642 -10.28 -22.03 -48.39
CA GLU A 642 -9.34 -21.68 -49.46
C GLU A 642 -8.61 -20.34 -49.23
N GLN A 643 -9.16 -19.42 -48.42
CA GLN A 643 -8.49 -18.19 -47.98
C GLN A 643 -7.47 -18.40 -46.85
N PHE A 644 -7.41 -19.61 -46.29
CA PHE A 644 -6.69 -19.92 -45.05
C PHE A 644 -5.32 -20.60 -45.26
N ASP A 645 -4.88 -20.75 -46.51
CA ASP A 645 -3.52 -21.18 -46.85
C ASP A 645 -2.58 -19.99 -47.14
N LEU A 646 -2.59 -18.98 -46.26
CA LEU A 646 -1.73 -17.81 -46.40
C LEU A 646 -0.30 -18.15 -45.91
N PRO A 647 0.74 -17.98 -46.75
CA PRO A 647 2.13 -18.24 -46.34
C PRO A 647 2.58 -17.44 -45.12
N GLY A 648 2.05 -16.22 -44.94
CA GLY A 648 2.31 -15.35 -43.79
C GLY A 648 1.82 -15.96 -42.47
N PHE A 649 0.58 -16.47 -42.45
CA PHE A 649 0.02 -17.13 -41.26
C PHE A 649 0.84 -18.37 -40.85
N LYS A 650 1.18 -19.25 -41.80
CA LYS A 650 1.97 -20.46 -41.50
C LYS A 650 3.36 -20.12 -40.93
N ARG A 651 4.01 -19.06 -41.44
CA ARG A 651 5.30 -18.56 -40.91
C ARG A 651 5.16 -18.03 -39.48
N ASN A 652 4.10 -17.28 -39.19
CA ASN A 652 3.88 -16.72 -37.87
C ASN A 652 3.50 -17.78 -36.84
N LEU A 653 2.65 -18.74 -37.21
CA LEU A 653 2.29 -19.86 -36.34
C LEU A 653 3.51 -20.70 -35.94
N LYS A 654 4.45 -20.94 -36.87
CA LYS A 654 5.72 -21.61 -36.57
C LYS A 654 6.58 -20.81 -35.59
N THR A 655 6.57 -19.48 -35.72
CA THR A 655 7.33 -18.59 -34.82
C THR A 655 6.70 -18.53 -33.44
N LEU A 656 5.37 -18.39 -33.36
CA LEU A 656 4.59 -18.39 -32.11
C LEU A 656 4.80 -19.68 -31.32
N THR A 657 4.60 -20.83 -31.94
CA THR A 657 4.79 -22.15 -31.31
C THR A 657 6.23 -22.41 -30.87
N ALA A 658 7.22 -21.74 -31.49
CA ALA A 658 8.62 -21.83 -31.05
C ALA A 658 8.93 -20.97 -29.82
N LEU A 659 8.19 -19.87 -29.61
CA LEU A 659 8.39 -18.91 -28.52
C LEU A 659 7.50 -19.16 -27.29
N GLU A 660 6.31 -19.73 -27.50
CA GLU A 660 5.32 -19.99 -26.46
C GLU A 660 5.73 -21.17 -25.54
N ASP A 661 5.15 -21.17 -24.34
CA ASP A 661 5.20 -22.28 -23.37
C ASP A 661 6.64 -22.67 -22.95
N LYS A 662 7.57 -21.72 -23.01
CA LYS A 662 8.97 -21.89 -22.55
C LYS A 662 9.20 -21.54 -21.09
N ILE A 663 8.33 -20.70 -20.53
CA ILE A 663 8.35 -20.22 -19.16
C ILE A 663 6.92 -20.29 -18.60
N THR A 664 6.77 -20.25 -17.27
CA THR A 664 5.47 -20.35 -16.61
C THR A 664 4.56 -19.18 -17.00
N GLN A 665 5.09 -17.97 -16.99
CA GLN A 665 4.34 -16.77 -17.35
C GLN A 665 4.47 -16.49 -18.85
N ASN A 666 3.46 -16.88 -19.62
CA ASN A 666 3.40 -16.67 -21.06
C ASN A 666 2.76 -15.31 -21.41
N GLN A 667 2.74 -14.98 -22.70
CA GLN A 667 2.19 -13.75 -23.24
C GLN A 667 1.42 -13.98 -24.54
N ILE A 668 0.45 -13.11 -24.76
CA ILE A 668 -0.27 -13.05 -26.02
C ILE A 668 -0.50 -11.59 -26.41
N THR A 669 -0.35 -11.30 -27.69
CA THR A 669 -0.69 -10.01 -28.32
C THR A 669 -1.50 -10.33 -29.57
N VAL A 670 -2.73 -9.81 -29.64
CA VAL A 670 -3.68 -10.04 -30.72
C VAL A 670 -4.15 -8.71 -31.25
N LEU A 671 -4.14 -8.54 -32.57
CA LEU A 671 -4.58 -7.32 -33.25
C LEU A 671 -5.62 -7.68 -34.30
N THR A 672 -6.86 -7.20 -34.12
CA THR A 672 -7.98 -7.49 -35.02
C THR A 672 -8.54 -6.19 -35.61
N PRO A 673 -8.80 -6.11 -36.93
CA PRO A 673 -9.40 -4.91 -37.51
C PRO A 673 -10.84 -4.76 -37.04
N LEU A 674 -11.28 -3.54 -36.73
CA LEU A 674 -12.70 -3.27 -36.50
C LEU A 674 -13.48 -3.27 -37.80
N LYS A 675 -14.73 -3.76 -37.76
CA LYS A 675 -15.67 -3.67 -38.88
C LYS A 675 -15.91 -2.20 -39.23
N THR A 676 -16.12 -1.95 -40.52
CA THR A 676 -16.54 -0.65 -41.03
C THR A 676 -17.98 -0.74 -41.52
N TRP A 677 -18.79 0.25 -41.19
CA TRP A 677 -20.10 0.45 -41.78
C TRP A 677 -19.96 1.11 -43.15
N ARG A 678 -20.59 0.55 -44.19
CA ARG A 678 -20.68 1.18 -45.51
C ARG A 678 -21.94 2.03 -45.60
N LEU A 679 -21.77 3.34 -45.65
CA LEU A 679 -22.84 4.30 -45.93
C LEU A 679 -23.17 4.33 -47.44
N PRO A 680 -24.34 4.88 -47.84
CA PRO A 680 -24.64 5.17 -49.24
C PRO A 680 -23.47 5.93 -49.92
N TYR A 681 -23.26 5.68 -51.21
CA TYR A 681 -22.13 6.20 -52.00
C TYR A 681 -20.73 5.63 -51.67
N GLY A 682 -20.66 4.54 -50.89
CA GLY A 682 -19.42 3.77 -50.71
C GLY A 682 -18.46 4.32 -49.66
N ILE A 683 -18.94 5.19 -48.76
CA ILE A 683 -18.14 5.72 -47.65
C ILE A 683 -18.09 4.67 -46.53
N GLU A 684 -16.89 4.20 -46.20
CA GLU A 684 -16.64 3.30 -45.06
C GLU A 684 -16.34 4.13 -43.80
N VAL A 685 -17.09 3.88 -42.71
CA VAL A 685 -16.89 4.52 -41.40
C VAL A 685 -16.80 3.48 -40.28
N ASP A 686 -15.88 3.64 -39.35
CA ASP A 686 -15.64 2.75 -38.22
C ASP A 686 -16.12 3.31 -36.87
N TRP A 687 -16.49 4.61 -36.82
CA TRP A 687 -16.88 5.29 -35.58
C TRP A 687 -18.01 4.60 -34.82
N PHE A 688 -18.94 3.94 -35.51
CA PHE A 688 -20.05 3.23 -34.86
C PHE A 688 -19.56 2.09 -33.99
N TYR A 689 -18.75 1.18 -34.56
CA TYR A 689 -18.17 0.05 -33.84
C TYR A 689 -17.17 0.51 -32.79
N ARG A 690 -16.41 1.57 -33.07
CA ARG A 690 -15.51 2.20 -32.11
C ARG A 690 -16.26 2.71 -30.87
N ILE A 691 -17.29 3.55 -31.05
CA ILE A 691 -18.08 4.09 -29.93
C ILE A 691 -18.74 2.96 -29.13
N ALA A 692 -19.34 1.99 -29.81
CA ALA A 692 -19.98 0.85 -29.15
C ALA A 692 -18.98 0.07 -28.29
N LEU A 693 -17.79 -0.22 -28.83
CA LEU A 693 -16.73 -0.92 -28.11
C LEU A 693 -16.16 -0.07 -26.97
N THR A 694 -15.95 1.24 -27.17
CA THR A 694 -15.53 2.16 -26.10
C THR A 694 -16.53 2.16 -24.93
N ILE A 695 -17.84 2.12 -25.20
CA ILE A 695 -18.88 2.02 -24.16
C ILE A 695 -18.80 0.68 -23.43
N VAL A 696 -18.67 -0.43 -24.17
CA VAL A 696 -18.50 -1.77 -23.58
C VAL A 696 -17.28 -1.79 -22.65
N LEU A 697 -16.14 -1.31 -23.14
CA LEU A 697 -14.90 -1.25 -22.38
C LEU A 697 -15.06 -0.35 -21.14
N PHE A 698 -15.70 0.80 -21.27
CA PHE A 698 -15.98 1.68 -20.15
C PHE A 698 -16.86 1.02 -19.06
N LEU A 699 -17.88 0.26 -19.46
CA LEU A 699 -18.75 -0.46 -18.53
C LEU A 699 -18.02 -1.61 -17.84
N LEU A 700 -17.23 -2.40 -18.58
CA LEU A 700 -16.39 -3.48 -18.04
C LEU A 700 -15.36 -2.97 -17.02
N LYS A 701 -14.82 -1.76 -17.25
CA LYS A 701 -13.90 -1.09 -16.32
C LYS A 701 -14.56 -0.71 -14.99
N ARG A 702 -15.88 -0.49 -14.95
CA ARG A 702 -16.64 -0.05 -13.75
C ARG A 702 -17.35 -1.17 -13.00
N GLY A 703 -17.63 -2.28 -13.67
CA GLY A 703 -18.15 -3.50 -13.06
C GLY A 703 -17.47 -4.67 -13.74
N ALA A 704 -16.40 -5.19 -13.13
CA ALA A 704 -15.75 -6.37 -13.66
C ALA A 704 -16.80 -7.49 -13.80
N PRO A 705 -16.94 -8.13 -14.96
CA PRO A 705 -17.78 -9.31 -15.05
C PRO A 705 -17.23 -10.36 -14.09
N ASN A 706 -18.12 -11.03 -13.36
CA ASN A 706 -17.82 -12.06 -12.35
C ASN A 706 -17.02 -13.28 -12.89
N GLY A 707 -16.50 -13.23 -14.13
CA GLY A 707 -15.76 -14.29 -14.82
C GLY A 707 -14.24 -14.12 -14.82
N LEU A 708 -13.69 -12.92 -15.03
CA LEU A 708 -12.22 -12.72 -15.13
C LEU A 708 -11.46 -13.12 -13.85
N PRO A 709 -11.95 -12.81 -12.63
CA PRO A 709 -11.31 -13.30 -11.39
C PRO A 709 -11.34 -14.82 -11.21
N LYS A 710 -12.23 -15.53 -11.92
CA LYS A 710 -12.35 -17.00 -11.85
C LYS A 710 -11.32 -17.73 -12.70
N LEU A 711 -10.67 -17.02 -13.63
CA LEU A 711 -9.69 -17.61 -14.55
C LEU A 711 -8.42 -18.06 -13.83
N GLY A 712 -8.08 -17.47 -12.67
CA GLY A 712 -7.05 -18.01 -11.77
C GLY A 712 -5.62 -18.15 -12.30
N THR A 713 -5.41 -17.84 -13.59
CA THR A 713 -4.16 -18.00 -14.36
C THR A 713 -3.73 -16.69 -15.02
N ILE A 714 -4.58 -15.66 -15.05
CA ILE A 714 -4.25 -14.36 -15.65
C ILE A 714 -3.45 -13.54 -14.65
N HIS A 715 -2.32 -12.99 -15.09
CA HIS A 715 -1.59 -11.93 -14.40
C HIS A 715 -2.11 -10.54 -14.79
N LEU A 716 -2.26 -10.32 -16.10
CA LEU A 716 -2.63 -9.03 -16.68
C LEU A 716 -3.42 -9.28 -17.96
N ALA A 717 -4.51 -8.54 -18.18
CA ALA A 717 -5.22 -8.53 -19.46
C ALA A 717 -5.65 -7.10 -19.82
N ARG A 718 -5.49 -6.72 -21.08
CA ARG A 718 -5.78 -5.36 -21.56
C ARG A 718 -6.45 -5.42 -22.93
N TRP A 719 -7.45 -4.56 -23.10
CA TRP A 719 -8.09 -4.27 -24.38
C TRP A 719 -7.94 -2.78 -24.68
N VAL A 720 -7.43 -2.47 -25.87
CA VAL A 720 -7.15 -1.11 -26.34
C VAL A 720 -7.64 -0.97 -27.78
N ILE A 721 -8.34 0.12 -28.09
CA ILE A 721 -8.64 0.49 -29.47
C ILE A 721 -7.49 1.37 -29.96
N VAL A 722 -6.86 0.98 -31.08
CA VAL A 722 -5.71 1.70 -31.67
C VAL A 722 -5.98 2.08 -33.11
N ASP A 723 -5.56 3.29 -33.50
CA ASP A 723 -5.66 3.78 -34.88
C ASP A 723 -4.31 3.63 -35.57
N LEU A 724 -4.20 2.71 -36.54
CA LEU A 724 -2.96 2.41 -37.24
C LEU A 724 -3.02 2.87 -38.70
N GLU A 725 -1.87 3.29 -39.25
CA GLU A 725 -1.78 3.64 -40.66
C GLU A 725 -1.86 2.39 -41.55
N THR A 726 -2.70 2.49 -42.58
CA THR A 726 -2.88 1.47 -43.61
C THR A 726 -2.73 2.11 -44.99
N GLN A 727 -2.19 1.36 -45.93
CA GLN A 727 -2.06 1.72 -47.33
C GLN A 727 -3.00 0.86 -48.18
N VAL A 728 -4.02 1.49 -48.74
CA VAL A 728 -4.96 0.84 -49.67
C VAL A 728 -4.95 1.63 -50.97
N ASN A 729 -4.70 0.97 -52.10
CA ASN A 729 -4.60 1.62 -53.43
C ASN A 729 -3.65 2.83 -53.45
N LYS A 730 -2.48 2.70 -52.80
CA LYS A 730 -1.47 3.76 -52.65
C LYS A 730 -1.92 5.01 -51.87
N ARG A 731 -3.10 5.00 -51.25
CA ARG A 731 -3.58 6.06 -50.35
C ARG A 731 -3.40 5.63 -48.91
N ARG A 732 -2.88 6.54 -48.08
CA ARG A 732 -2.73 6.34 -46.63
C ARG A 732 -4.03 6.69 -45.92
N ARG A 733 -4.51 5.80 -45.06
CA ARG A 733 -5.66 6.02 -44.18
C ARG A 733 -5.38 5.42 -42.80
N LYS A 734 -5.96 6.00 -41.75
CA LYS A 734 -5.99 5.34 -40.44
C LYS A 734 -7.17 4.39 -40.38
N ALA A 735 -6.96 3.20 -39.84
CA ALA A 735 -8.02 2.25 -39.54
C ALA A 735 -7.98 1.90 -38.05
N SER A 736 -9.15 1.71 -37.44
CA SER A 736 -9.26 1.30 -36.05
C SER A 736 -9.08 -0.21 -35.90
N TYR A 737 -8.30 -0.61 -34.91
CA TYR A 737 -8.05 -2.00 -34.54
C TYR A 737 -8.35 -2.21 -33.06
N LEU A 738 -8.83 -3.40 -32.71
CA LEU A 738 -8.84 -3.89 -31.34
C LEU A 738 -7.51 -4.61 -31.08
N LEU A 739 -6.75 -4.08 -30.13
CA LEU A 739 -5.54 -4.68 -29.59
C LEU A 739 -5.87 -5.34 -28.25
N PHE A 740 -5.62 -6.63 -28.16
CA PHE A 740 -5.69 -7.40 -26.93
C PHE A 740 -4.29 -7.86 -26.53
N GLU A 741 -3.93 -7.64 -25.28
CA GLU A 741 -2.76 -8.27 -24.67
C GLU A 741 -3.11 -8.97 -23.37
N SER A 742 -2.43 -10.07 -23.11
CA SER A 742 -2.50 -10.73 -21.81
C SER A 742 -1.16 -11.35 -21.41
N ASN A 743 -1.00 -11.53 -20.11
CA ASN A 743 0.04 -12.31 -19.46
C ASN A 743 -0.63 -13.35 -18.57
N TYR A 744 -0.25 -14.61 -18.73
CA TYR A 744 -0.99 -15.72 -18.16
C TYR A 744 -0.10 -16.92 -17.84
N ASP A 745 -0.60 -17.78 -16.97
CA ASP A 745 0.00 -19.06 -16.62
C ASP A 745 -0.45 -20.17 -17.56
N GLU A 746 0.36 -21.24 -17.60
CA GLU A 746 0.07 -22.48 -18.33
C GLU A 746 0.20 -22.37 -19.85
N ALA A 747 -0.22 -23.41 -20.54
CA ALA A 747 -0.12 -23.51 -22.00
C ALA A 747 -1.15 -22.61 -22.68
N TRP A 748 -0.80 -22.10 -23.86
CA TRP A 748 -1.69 -21.26 -24.68
C TRP A 748 -3.09 -21.88 -24.87
N ASP A 749 -3.16 -23.20 -25.11
CA ASP A 749 -4.42 -23.88 -25.41
C ASP A 749 -5.37 -23.90 -24.20
N ALA A 750 -4.84 -24.26 -23.02
CA ALA A 750 -5.58 -24.27 -21.75
C ALA A 750 -6.06 -22.86 -21.39
N TYR A 751 -5.22 -21.86 -21.62
CA TYR A 751 -5.56 -20.46 -21.38
C TYR A 751 -6.76 -19.99 -22.23
N ILE A 752 -6.77 -20.27 -23.53
CA ILE A 752 -7.91 -19.90 -24.40
C ILE A 752 -9.16 -20.68 -24.02
N ASP A 753 -9.02 -21.96 -23.64
CA ASP A 753 -10.14 -22.77 -23.17
C ASP A 753 -10.83 -22.18 -21.94
N ASP A 754 -10.04 -21.72 -20.98
CA ASP A 754 -10.53 -21.07 -19.78
C ASP A 754 -11.26 -19.75 -20.11
N PHE A 755 -10.73 -18.94 -21.02
CA PHE A 755 -11.41 -17.72 -21.49
C PHE A 755 -12.79 -18.02 -22.07
N VAL A 756 -12.89 -19.05 -22.92
CA VAL A 756 -14.17 -19.48 -23.51
C VAL A 756 -15.10 -20.07 -22.46
N ARG A 757 -14.58 -20.82 -21.49
CA ARG A 757 -15.38 -21.44 -20.42
C ARG A 757 -15.99 -20.39 -19.48
N TYR A 758 -15.22 -19.40 -19.04
CA TYR A 758 -15.64 -18.49 -17.96
C TYR A 758 -16.08 -17.11 -18.44
N THR A 759 -15.74 -16.72 -19.68
CA THR A 759 -16.00 -15.35 -20.19
C THR A 759 -16.58 -15.29 -21.60
N ARG A 760 -17.19 -16.39 -22.09
CA ARG A 760 -17.74 -16.52 -23.45
C ARG A 760 -18.52 -15.30 -23.95
N ASP A 761 -19.54 -14.88 -23.21
CA ASP A 761 -20.40 -13.76 -23.59
C ASP A 761 -19.61 -12.45 -23.72
N GLY A 762 -18.63 -12.26 -22.83
CA GLY A 762 -17.70 -11.13 -22.90
C GLY A 762 -16.85 -11.16 -24.16
N MET A 763 -16.35 -12.33 -24.57
CA MET A 763 -15.57 -12.48 -25.80
C MET A 763 -16.42 -12.16 -27.03
N ASN A 764 -17.66 -12.65 -27.08
CA ASN A 764 -18.59 -12.36 -28.17
C ASN A 764 -18.92 -10.87 -28.28
N VAL A 765 -19.06 -10.17 -27.15
CA VAL A 765 -19.33 -8.73 -27.14
C VAL A 765 -18.10 -7.91 -27.56
N ILE A 766 -16.90 -8.30 -27.11
CA ILE A 766 -15.66 -7.55 -27.38
C ILE A 766 -15.17 -7.78 -28.81
N TRP A 767 -15.14 -9.02 -29.29
CA TRP A 767 -14.62 -9.36 -30.61
C TRP A 767 -15.70 -9.42 -31.71
N GLY A 768 -16.99 -9.47 -31.37
CA GLY A 768 -18.08 -9.41 -32.35
C GLY A 768 -17.99 -8.25 -33.36
N PRO A 769 -17.58 -7.03 -32.93
CA PRO A 769 -17.27 -5.90 -33.82
C PRO A 769 -16.05 -6.07 -34.74
N CYS A 770 -15.25 -7.13 -34.60
CA CYS A 770 -14.01 -7.32 -35.36
C CYS A 770 -14.24 -8.07 -36.69
N VAL A 771 -13.46 -7.72 -37.70
CA VAL A 771 -13.47 -8.36 -39.02
C VAL A 771 -13.07 -9.84 -38.87
N GLY A 772 -13.79 -10.72 -39.55
CA GLY A 772 -13.53 -12.16 -39.56
C GLY A 772 -13.89 -12.89 -38.26
N PHE A 773 -14.41 -12.21 -37.24
CA PHE A 773 -14.82 -12.87 -36.00
C PHE A 773 -15.95 -13.87 -36.26
N PRO A 774 -15.92 -15.05 -35.61
CA PRO A 774 -16.92 -16.08 -35.80
C PRO A 774 -18.40 -15.68 -35.76
N GLU A 775 -19.19 -16.13 -36.76
CA GLU A 775 -20.66 -16.02 -36.73
C GLU A 775 -21.28 -16.82 -35.58
N THR A 776 -20.72 -18.00 -35.26
CA THR A 776 -21.05 -18.81 -34.07
C THR A 776 -20.46 -18.23 -32.78
N GLY A 777 -19.68 -17.15 -32.87
CA GLY A 777 -18.95 -16.59 -31.74
C GLY A 777 -17.95 -17.56 -31.12
N ALA A 778 -17.66 -17.36 -29.84
CA ALA A 778 -16.84 -18.23 -29.00
C ALA A 778 -17.59 -19.51 -28.55
N ASP A 779 -18.77 -19.83 -29.10
CA ASP A 779 -19.44 -21.11 -28.85
C ASP A 779 -18.75 -22.27 -29.58
N ASP A 780 -18.11 -22.00 -30.72
CA ASP A 780 -17.18 -22.92 -31.39
C ASP A 780 -15.75 -22.60 -30.96
N ILE A 781 -15.27 -23.35 -29.97
CA ILE A 781 -13.98 -23.12 -29.33
C ILE A 781 -12.79 -23.29 -30.28
N GLU A 782 -12.87 -24.26 -31.19
CA GLU A 782 -11.81 -24.55 -32.15
C GLU A 782 -11.73 -23.44 -33.20
N TRP A 783 -12.87 -22.97 -33.66
CA TRP A 783 -12.88 -21.86 -34.62
C TRP A 783 -12.50 -20.52 -33.98
N PHE A 784 -12.82 -20.31 -32.70
CA PHE A 784 -12.33 -19.15 -31.95
C PHE A 784 -10.81 -19.21 -31.72
N LYS A 785 -10.26 -20.36 -31.31
CA LYS A 785 -8.80 -20.58 -31.21
C LYS A 785 -8.11 -20.26 -32.54
N TYR A 786 -8.67 -20.76 -33.63
CA TYR A 786 -8.17 -20.50 -34.98
C TYR A 786 -8.18 -19.00 -35.31
N TYR A 787 -9.28 -18.31 -35.05
CA TYR A 787 -9.40 -16.87 -35.25
C TYR A 787 -8.34 -16.08 -34.46
N ILE A 788 -8.10 -16.44 -33.20
CA ILE A 788 -7.07 -15.81 -32.36
C ILE A 788 -5.68 -16.03 -32.96
N ARG A 789 -5.34 -17.25 -33.38
CA ARG A 789 -4.04 -17.55 -34.02
C ARG A 789 -3.79 -16.72 -35.28
N GLN A 790 -4.82 -16.45 -36.07
CA GLN A 790 -4.73 -15.65 -37.30
C GLN A 790 -4.42 -14.17 -37.07
N HIS A 791 -4.65 -13.69 -35.85
CA HIS A 791 -4.49 -12.29 -35.46
C HIS A 791 -3.42 -12.11 -34.38
N GLN A 792 -2.72 -13.17 -34.00
CA GLN A 792 -1.72 -13.17 -32.95
C GLN A 792 -0.34 -12.80 -33.49
N PHE A 793 0.35 -11.92 -32.79
CA PHE A 793 1.70 -11.45 -33.14
C PHE A 793 2.75 -12.03 -32.17
N PRO A 794 3.87 -12.56 -32.69
CA PRO A 794 5.01 -12.91 -31.85
C PRO A 794 5.68 -11.64 -31.34
N ALA A 795 6.04 -11.59 -30.06
CA ALA A 795 6.89 -10.51 -29.57
C ALA A 795 8.35 -10.80 -29.91
N GLN A 796 9.04 -9.83 -30.52
CA GLN A 796 10.48 -9.91 -30.79
C GLN A 796 11.27 -9.92 -29.48
N MET A 797 10.76 -9.23 -28.45
CA MET A 797 11.29 -9.30 -27.09
C MET A 797 10.13 -9.37 -26.09
N PHE A 798 10.22 -10.31 -25.14
CA PHE A 798 9.35 -10.38 -23.98
C PHE A 798 10.16 -10.55 -22.70
N TYR A 799 9.76 -9.80 -21.69
CA TYR A 799 10.31 -9.83 -20.34
C TYR A 799 9.18 -10.05 -19.33
N SER A 800 9.43 -10.99 -18.41
CA SER A 800 8.72 -11.15 -17.16
C SER A 800 9.75 -11.08 -16.03
N ALA A 801 9.44 -10.34 -14.97
CA ALA A 801 10.29 -10.28 -13.77
C ALA A 801 10.32 -11.60 -12.99
N HIS A 802 9.26 -12.41 -13.13
CA HIS A 802 9.05 -13.64 -12.37
C HIS A 802 8.66 -14.81 -13.29
N PRO A 803 9.50 -15.15 -14.29
CA PRO A 803 9.09 -16.01 -15.40
C PRO A 803 8.68 -17.43 -14.98
N ASN A 804 9.07 -17.86 -13.79
CA ASN A 804 8.86 -19.21 -13.26
C ASN A 804 7.84 -19.28 -12.11
N LEU A 805 7.16 -18.17 -11.78
CA LEU A 805 6.18 -18.12 -10.69
C LEU A 805 4.77 -17.96 -11.25
N SER A 806 3.89 -18.91 -10.97
CA SER A 806 2.48 -18.77 -11.31
C SER A 806 1.76 -17.80 -10.38
N ILE A 807 0.61 -17.24 -10.78
CA ILE A 807 -0.19 -16.37 -9.92
C ILE A 807 -0.61 -17.09 -8.63
N GLY A 808 -0.91 -18.39 -8.72
CA GLY A 808 -1.21 -19.22 -7.55
C GLY A 808 0.00 -19.42 -6.62
N GLN A 809 1.21 -19.49 -7.17
CA GLN A 809 2.45 -19.50 -6.37
C GLN A 809 2.69 -18.13 -5.73
N ILE A 810 2.56 -17.04 -6.47
CA ILE A 810 2.74 -15.69 -5.93
C ILE A 810 1.78 -15.42 -4.76
N GLN A 811 0.51 -15.80 -4.89
CA GLN A 811 -0.47 -15.65 -3.81
C GLN A 811 -0.14 -16.53 -2.59
N ARG A 812 0.40 -17.73 -2.82
CA ARG A 812 0.81 -18.64 -1.75
C ARG A 812 2.05 -18.12 -1.03
N ASP A 813 3.08 -17.76 -1.77
CA ASP A 813 4.36 -17.25 -1.27
C ASP A 813 4.15 -15.98 -0.47
N ARG A 814 3.23 -15.12 -0.91
CA ARG A 814 2.77 -13.97 -0.14
C ARG A 814 2.20 -14.37 1.22
N LYS A 815 1.22 -15.28 1.26
CA LYS A 815 0.60 -15.74 2.52
C LYS A 815 1.63 -16.39 3.46
N ILE A 816 2.58 -17.13 2.89
CA ILE A 816 3.67 -17.76 3.64
C ILE A 816 4.64 -16.70 4.16
N GLY A 817 5.02 -15.72 3.34
CA GLY A 817 5.88 -14.60 3.74
C GLY A 817 5.30 -13.79 4.89
N GLU A 818 4.00 -13.44 4.81
CA GLU A 818 3.27 -12.77 5.90
C GLU A 818 3.36 -13.56 7.21
N ARG A 819 3.17 -14.88 7.17
CA ARG A 819 3.22 -15.77 8.34
C ARG A 819 4.64 -16.04 8.84
N ALA A 820 5.62 -16.15 7.95
CA ALA A 820 7.01 -16.36 8.29
C ALA A 820 7.58 -15.16 9.04
N ILE A 821 7.19 -13.94 8.65
CA ILE A 821 7.51 -12.72 9.37
C ILE A 821 6.88 -12.74 10.77
N GLN A 822 5.61 -13.14 10.89
CA GLN A 822 4.96 -13.31 12.19
C GLN A 822 5.67 -14.36 13.07
N LEU A 823 6.10 -15.48 12.50
CA LEU A 823 6.84 -16.51 13.24
C LEU A 823 8.25 -16.07 13.62
N LEU A 824 8.97 -15.36 12.75
CA LEU A 824 10.28 -14.80 13.07
C LEU A 824 10.17 -13.79 14.22
N ASN A 825 9.15 -12.94 14.20
CA ASN A 825 8.85 -12.03 15.29
C ASN A 825 8.54 -12.79 16.59
N PHE A 826 7.79 -13.89 16.50
CA PHE A 826 7.52 -14.77 17.64
C PHE A 826 8.78 -15.48 18.18
N LEU A 827 9.64 -16.02 17.30
CA LEU A 827 10.86 -16.72 17.68
C LEU A 827 11.90 -15.78 18.28
N GLN A 828 11.93 -14.52 17.87
CA GLN A 828 12.82 -13.48 18.40
C GLN A 828 12.30 -12.85 19.70
N HIS A 829 11.11 -13.24 20.15
CA HIS A 829 10.56 -12.82 21.43
C HIS A 829 11.48 -13.25 22.58
N ALA A 830 11.79 -12.33 23.49
CA ALA A 830 12.77 -12.53 24.56
C ALA A 830 12.45 -13.74 25.46
N GLU A 831 11.17 -14.05 25.67
CA GLU A 831 10.74 -15.22 26.45
C GLU A 831 10.87 -16.54 25.68
N VAL A 832 10.65 -16.52 24.36
CA VAL A 832 10.83 -17.70 23.49
C VAL A 832 12.32 -17.98 23.33
N GLN A 833 13.15 -16.95 23.17
CA GLN A 833 14.61 -17.08 23.20
C GLN A 833 15.09 -17.63 24.56
N ARG A 834 14.58 -17.15 25.69
CA ARG A 834 14.88 -17.72 27.01
C ARG A 834 14.46 -19.18 27.13
N PHE A 835 13.27 -19.54 26.65
CA PHE A 835 12.79 -20.92 26.65
C PHE A 835 13.66 -21.85 25.77
N LEU A 836 14.00 -21.40 24.56
CA LEU A 836 14.87 -22.13 23.62
C LEU A 836 16.32 -22.24 24.10
N THR A 837 16.80 -21.27 24.88
CA THR A 837 18.15 -21.31 25.49
C THR A 837 18.20 -22.26 26.70
N ASN A 838 17.04 -22.54 27.30
CA ASN A 838 16.89 -23.47 28.43
C ASN A 838 16.55 -24.92 28.02
N LEU A 839 16.26 -25.14 26.73
CA LEU A 839 16.17 -26.45 26.08
C LEU A 839 17.55 -26.87 25.57
#